data_AF-A0A4Q2KCN9-F1
#
_entry.id   AF-A0A4Q2KCN9-F1
#
_cell.length_a   1.000
_cell.length_b   1.000
_cell.length_c   1.000
_cell.angle_alpha   90.00
_cell.angle_beta   90.00
_cell.angle_gamma   90.00
#
_symmetry.space_group_name_H-M   'P 1'
#
loop_
_entity.id
_entity.type
_entity.pdbx_description
1 polymer ?
#
loop_
_entity_poly.entity_id
_entity_poly.type
_entity_poly.pdbx_seq_one_letter_code
_entity_poly.pdbx_strand_id
1 'polypeptide(L)'
;MKKILVFLLVCVLALGFAGCADKRIEANRPPTDQVEGGGKEDETEKPDDKDDDFSVSDTVELYSCTFRGTAAKKESSLRAVSSAAYLKEGDTFYIDVTLIDLEDTVDFIYTVVINGIKYRNSDGVLGNTERDRKEKTVTFSVELVYDGVTDTYGIDDIVIMSDLSIRYYVTIADEYKPVVLPTRTGDGTEENPYLIYNAEMLLDMIEYPAGTYFRQANDIDLSAVDTGEKYQNGENAPVDRWKPIGTAAYPFRSHFDGNGFKIARLSIQRFDWSYQSEGVGLFGYAENCEFKNVTLEDYRVEVRYTRTVGALVGFAQNCVVTDCKLVQGRKENFESGSWSFSNMGGLVGFANQSYIEGCSVTSDLGLFGESPTVYPRVGMLGGVVGELRRSVMLNCKFSGKIESGIVAGGVVGRCDEAVIAGCESDANIYSALIAGGIVGQLWRSNLMMSAFSGVISFPERADMPIGEYTYFGGIVGDAGVEYGSYSDLLDGVMTKSEIRGCKFSGEIRNESYMGDLYRALAGGICARLYDCEISDAEVCGAFIIADSAFALAALNGGGEGWIEGSVVGDVDLEAMSGMGSVADGVVCHNVYVDSESYFADGSDAVAIVDWQAQAENIQLSDAWSRGSGRPTLLYAGILPDEILQQIKDMMPPV
;
A
#
# COMPACT_ATOMS: atom_id res chain seq x y z
N MET A 1 -56.53 13.15 -18.20
CA MET A 1 -56.91 14.48 -18.74
C MET A 1 -55.64 15.29 -19.03
N LYS A 2 -55.72 16.26 -19.95
CA LYS A 2 -54.73 17.30 -20.37
C LYS A 2 -53.39 17.31 -19.59
N LYS A 3 -52.23 17.07 -20.22
CA LYS A 3 -51.51 17.89 -21.23
C LYS A 3 -51.10 19.29 -20.74
N ILE A 4 -49.79 19.55 -20.75
CA ILE A 4 -49.08 20.59 -21.54
C ILE A 4 -47.60 20.11 -21.65
N LEU A 5 -47.00 19.83 -22.83
CA LEU A 5 -46.51 20.70 -23.94
C LEU A 5 -45.22 21.48 -23.54
N VAL A 6 -44.11 21.64 -24.29
CA VAL A 6 -43.66 21.43 -25.71
C VAL A 6 -42.13 21.12 -25.65
N PHE A 7 -41.56 20.09 -26.32
CA PHE A 7 -40.92 20.11 -27.68
C PHE A 7 -39.70 21.07 -27.81
N LEU A 8 -38.61 20.80 -28.56
CA LEU A 8 -38.51 20.11 -29.86
C LEU A 8 -37.13 19.44 -30.09
N LEU A 9 -37.06 18.52 -31.06
CA LEU A 9 -35.91 17.68 -31.48
C LEU A 9 -35.50 18.03 -32.93
N VAL A 10 -34.31 17.60 -33.37
CA VAL A 10 -33.86 17.32 -34.78
C VAL A 10 -32.91 18.33 -35.46
N CYS A 11 -31.66 17.86 -35.61
CA CYS A 11 -30.70 17.88 -36.74
C CYS A 11 -30.87 18.83 -37.95
N VAL A 12 -29.74 19.26 -38.56
CA VAL A 12 -29.27 18.83 -39.93
C VAL A 12 -28.01 19.60 -40.46
N LEU A 13 -27.02 18.82 -40.94
CA LEU A 13 -25.95 19.05 -41.96
C LEU A 13 -24.90 20.20 -41.94
N ALA A 14 -23.63 19.77 -41.77
CA ALA A 14 -22.49 19.82 -42.71
C ALA A 14 -21.84 21.14 -43.22
N LEU A 15 -20.52 21.24 -42.97
CA LEU A 15 -19.37 21.79 -43.77
C LEU A 15 -18.19 21.97 -42.78
N GLY A 16 -16.92 21.65 -43.03
CA GLY A 16 -16.22 21.01 -44.16
C GLY A 16 -14.77 20.64 -43.76
N PHE A 17 -14.02 19.98 -44.65
CA PHE A 17 -12.65 19.45 -44.40
C PHE A 17 -11.54 20.53 -44.29
N ALA A 18 -10.44 20.13 -43.63
CA ALA A 18 -9.02 20.31 -44.01
C ALA A 18 -8.10 21.08 -43.05
N GLY A 19 -6.87 20.57 -42.84
CA GLY A 19 -5.72 21.35 -42.37
C GLY A 19 -4.80 20.66 -41.34
N CYS A 20 -3.83 19.86 -41.80
CA CYS A 20 -2.67 19.49 -40.97
C CYS A 20 -1.74 20.70 -40.76
N ALA A 21 -1.07 20.78 -39.61
CA ALA A 21 0.22 21.45 -39.48
C ALA A 21 0.97 20.97 -38.22
N ASP A 22 2.09 20.27 -38.42
CA ASP A 22 3.04 19.96 -37.35
C ASP A 22 3.63 21.24 -36.74
N LYS A 23 3.96 21.18 -35.44
CA LYS A 23 5.01 22.02 -34.85
C LYS A 23 5.94 21.19 -33.98
N ARG A 24 7.10 20.87 -34.54
CA ARG A 24 8.29 20.47 -33.77
C ARG A 24 8.69 21.60 -32.81
N ILE A 25 9.20 21.23 -31.65
CA ILE A 25 10.07 22.08 -30.83
C ILE A 25 11.40 21.31 -30.71
N GLU A 26 12.49 21.98 -31.06
CA GLU A 26 13.83 21.40 -31.11
C GLU A 26 14.50 21.45 -29.73
N ALA A 27 15.19 20.36 -29.35
CA ALA A 27 16.09 20.34 -28.21
C ALA A 27 17.55 20.31 -28.72
N ASN A 28 18.37 21.24 -28.24
CA ASN A 28 19.74 21.43 -28.71
C ASN A 28 20.68 20.30 -28.31
N ARG A 29 21.52 19.84 -29.24
CA ARG A 29 22.74 19.05 -28.95
C ARG A 29 23.93 20.00 -28.70
N PRO A 30 24.83 19.70 -27.75
CA PRO A 30 26.21 20.17 -27.78
C PRO A 30 27.04 19.41 -28.85
N PRO A 31 28.13 19.98 -29.37
CA PRO A 31 28.85 19.45 -30.54
C PRO A 31 29.94 18.41 -30.20
N THR A 32 30.24 17.54 -31.17
CA THR A 32 31.42 16.65 -31.17
C THR A 32 32.61 17.25 -31.93
N ASP A 33 33.77 16.64 -31.67
CA ASP A 33 35.01 16.62 -32.47
C ASP A 33 35.86 17.90 -32.56
N GLN A 34 37.14 17.76 -32.15
CA GLN A 34 38.26 17.84 -33.09
C GLN A 34 39.39 16.86 -32.70
N VAL A 35 40.12 16.40 -33.73
CA VAL A 35 41.22 15.43 -33.67
C VAL A 35 42.57 16.13 -33.67
N GLU A 36 43.50 15.68 -32.82
CA GLU A 36 44.97 15.69 -32.96
C GLU A 36 45.52 15.01 -31.69
N GLY A 37 46.58 14.20 -31.65
CA GLY A 37 47.57 13.81 -32.64
C GLY A 37 48.91 13.55 -31.92
N GLY A 38 49.51 12.36 -32.06
CA GLY A 38 50.83 12.04 -31.49
C GLY A 38 50.88 10.75 -30.69
N GLY A 39 51.64 9.76 -31.18
CA GLY A 39 51.82 8.46 -30.51
C GLY A 39 53.18 8.32 -29.82
N LYS A 40 53.38 7.17 -29.18
CA LYS A 40 54.67 6.49 -29.03
C LYS A 40 54.48 5.02 -28.71
N GLU A 41 55.42 4.21 -29.18
CA GLU A 41 55.53 2.77 -28.94
C GLU A 41 56.04 2.48 -27.53
N ASP A 42 55.65 1.35 -26.95
CA ASP A 42 56.63 0.42 -26.35
C ASP A 42 56.04 -1.02 -26.30
N GLU A 43 56.91 -2.02 -26.20
CA GLU A 43 56.65 -3.41 -26.61
C GLU A 43 56.24 -4.38 -25.47
N THR A 44 55.78 -5.59 -25.86
CA THR A 44 55.70 -6.86 -25.06
C THR A 44 54.77 -6.88 -23.83
N GLU A 45 53.81 -7.80 -23.68
CA GLU A 45 53.95 -9.26 -23.62
C GLU A 45 52.68 -10.05 -24.07
N LYS A 46 52.89 -11.31 -24.45
CA LYS A 46 51.92 -12.45 -24.38
C LYS A 46 52.58 -13.53 -23.50
N PRO A 47 51.86 -14.50 -22.89
CA PRO A 47 50.43 -14.80 -23.00
C PRO A 47 49.73 -14.95 -21.62
N ASP A 48 48.43 -15.26 -21.62
CA ASP A 48 47.96 -16.54 -21.07
C ASP A 48 46.49 -16.79 -21.47
N ASP A 49 46.21 -17.98 -21.98
CA ASP A 49 44.84 -18.46 -22.18
C ASP A 49 44.23 -18.77 -20.81
N LYS A 50 43.16 -18.05 -20.46
CA LYS A 50 42.17 -18.54 -19.51
C LYS A 50 40.79 -18.35 -20.11
N ASP A 51 40.12 -19.47 -20.31
CA ASP A 51 38.69 -19.55 -20.53
C ASP A 51 37.98 -19.05 -19.25
N ASP A 52 37.77 -17.74 -19.15
CA ASP A 52 36.72 -17.20 -18.28
C ASP A 52 35.39 -17.44 -19.00
N ASP A 53 34.84 -18.63 -18.74
CA ASP A 53 33.56 -19.13 -19.24
C ASP A 53 32.42 -18.25 -18.69
N PHE A 54 32.11 -17.17 -19.42
CA PHE A 54 30.95 -16.31 -19.15
C PHE A 54 29.68 -17.13 -19.38
N SER A 55 29.15 -17.72 -18.31
CA SER A 55 27.88 -18.44 -18.33
C SER A 55 26.75 -17.49 -18.74
N VAL A 56 26.18 -17.72 -19.92
CA VAL A 56 25.11 -16.91 -20.52
C VAL A 56 23.74 -17.23 -19.85
N SER A 57 23.66 -17.02 -18.53
CA SER A 57 22.49 -17.27 -17.68
C SER A 57 21.78 -16.01 -17.17
N ASP A 58 22.44 -14.86 -17.18
CA ASP A 58 22.06 -13.72 -16.33
C ASP A 58 21.32 -12.59 -17.08
N THR A 59 20.93 -12.80 -18.34
CA THR A 59 20.35 -11.76 -19.21
C THR A 59 18.96 -12.10 -19.80
N VAL A 60 18.40 -13.27 -19.47
CA VAL A 60 17.12 -13.74 -20.02
C VAL A 60 15.96 -13.31 -19.12
N GLU A 61 15.47 -12.08 -19.30
CA GLU A 61 14.22 -11.64 -18.67
C GLU A 61 13.02 -12.29 -19.39
N LEU A 62 12.21 -13.03 -18.63
CA LEU A 62 11.09 -13.83 -19.15
C LEU A 62 9.75 -13.19 -18.82
N TYR A 63 9.17 -12.53 -19.81
CA TYR A 63 7.88 -11.85 -19.70
C TYR A 63 6.73 -12.79 -20.04
N SER A 64 5.56 -12.60 -19.42
CA SER A 64 4.36 -13.39 -19.76
C SER A 64 3.06 -12.59 -19.68
N CYS A 65 2.13 -12.89 -20.60
CA CYS A 65 0.78 -12.29 -20.60
C CYS A 65 -0.24 -13.29 -21.20
N THR A 66 -1.48 -13.24 -20.72
CA THR A 66 -2.59 -14.06 -21.25
C THR A 66 -3.62 -13.17 -21.93
N PHE A 67 -3.91 -13.44 -23.19
CA PHE A 67 -4.91 -12.75 -24.01
C PHE A 67 -6.13 -13.65 -24.22
N ARG A 68 -7.33 -13.06 -24.07
CA ARG A 68 -8.60 -13.66 -24.48
C ARG A 68 -9.42 -12.61 -25.22
N GLY A 69 -9.74 -12.83 -26.50
CA GLY A 69 -10.59 -11.89 -27.23
C GLY A 69 -10.83 -12.21 -28.70
N THR A 70 -12.08 -12.06 -29.13
CA THR A 70 -12.48 -12.08 -30.54
C THR A 70 -12.17 -10.72 -31.18
N ALA A 71 -11.09 -10.62 -31.95
CA ALA A 71 -10.76 -9.47 -32.83
C ALA A 71 -11.01 -8.05 -32.25
N ALA A 72 -10.41 -7.71 -31.11
CA ALA A 72 -10.46 -6.36 -30.52
C ALA A 72 -9.08 -5.86 -30.11
N LYS A 73 -8.69 -4.67 -30.61
CA LYS A 73 -7.48 -3.96 -30.20
C LYS A 73 -7.47 -3.71 -28.69
N LYS A 74 -6.36 -4.03 -28.02
CA LYS A 74 -5.99 -3.46 -26.72
C LYS A 74 -4.49 -3.20 -26.71
N GLU A 75 -4.10 -1.93 -26.67
CA GLU A 75 -2.69 -1.55 -26.55
C GLU A 75 -2.14 -2.13 -25.25
N SER A 76 -1.18 -3.04 -25.39
CA SER A 76 -0.50 -3.70 -24.29
C SER A 76 0.95 -3.26 -24.35
N SER A 77 1.35 -2.23 -23.61
CA SER A 77 2.76 -1.83 -23.57
C SER A 77 3.56 -2.80 -22.70
N LEU A 78 4.06 -3.88 -23.30
CA LEU A 78 5.14 -4.64 -22.68
C LEU A 78 6.39 -3.76 -22.62
N ARG A 79 6.99 -3.66 -21.44
CA ARG A 79 8.39 -3.26 -21.31
C ARG A 79 9.20 -4.56 -21.30
N ALA A 80 9.72 -5.00 -22.45
CA ALA A 80 10.70 -6.06 -22.43
C ALA A 80 12.07 -5.40 -22.20
N VAL A 81 12.57 -5.49 -20.97
CA VAL A 81 13.93 -5.08 -20.63
C VAL A 81 14.84 -6.29 -20.88
N SER A 82 15.70 -6.18 -21.86
CA SER A 82 17.09 -6.58 -21.68
C SER A 82 17.85 -5.29 -21.98
N SER A 83 18.67 -4.78 -21.06
CA SER A 83 19.33 -3.51 -21.30
C SER A 83 20.16 -3.59 -22.59
N ALA A 84 19.80 -2.82 -23.61
CA ALA A 84 20.53 -2.78 -24.89
C ALA A 84 21.99 -2.27 -24.75
N ALA A 85 22.43 -1.96 -23.52
CA ALA A 85 23.77 -1.58 -23.12
C ALA A 85 24.91 -2.52 -23.55
N TYR A 86 24.62 -3.78 -23.93
CA TYR A 86 25.60 -4.70 -24.52
C TYR A 86 25.57 -4.77 -26.06
N LEU A 87 24.51 -4.26 -26.70
CA LEU A 87 24.37 -4.21 -28.16
C LEU A 87 24.96 -2.90 -28.72
N LYS A 88 25.52 -2.96 -29.93
CA LYS A 88 26.03 -1.83 -30.70
C LYS A 88 25.11 -1.53 -31.88
N GLU A 89 25.12 -0.28 -32.34
CA GLU A 89 24.37 0.11 -33.55
C GLU A 89 24.75 -0.82 -34.72
N GLY A 90 23.75 -1.51 -35.28
CA GLY A 90 23.92 -2.49 -36.34
C GLY A 90 24.04 -3.96 -35.88
N ASP A 91 24.08 -4.26 -34.58
CA ASP A 91 24.05 -5.64 -34.08
C ASP A 91 22.66 -6.26 -34.29
N THR A 92 22.63 -7.51 -34.77
CA THR A 92 21.42 -8.33 -34.87
C THR A 92 21.11 -8.97 -33.52
N PHE A 93 19.83 -8.99 -33.13
CA PHE A 93 19.33 -9.68 -31.94
C PHE A 93 17.93 -10.28 -32.20
N TYR A 94 17.49 -11.14 -31.30
CA TYR A 94 16.22 -11.86 -31.41
C TYR A 94 15.26 -11.51 -30.28
N ILE A 95 14.00 -11.29 -30.62
CA ILE A 95 12.88 -11.36 -29.67
C ILE A 95 12.17 -12.69 -29.91
N ASP A 96 12.45 -13.65 -29.02
CA ASP A 96 11.85 -14.98 -29.06
C ASP A 96 10.50 -14.96 -28.33
N VAL A 97 9.47 -15.44 -29.02
CA VAL A 97 8.08 -15.42 -28.56
C VAL A 97 7.52 -16.84 -28.61
N THR A 98 6.98 -17.32 -27.49
CA THR A 98 6.27 -18.60 -27.42
C THR A 98 4.83 -18.40 -27.04
N LEU A 99 3.91 -18.69 -27.96
CA LEU A 99 2.47 -18.73 -27.71
C LEU A 99 2.09 -20.09 -27.13
N ILE A 100 1.14 -20.14 -26.20
CA ILE A 100 0.44 -21.36 -25.77
C ILE A 100 -1.05 -21.20 -26.10
N ASP A 101 -1.64 -22.19 -26.75
CA ASP A 101 -3.09 -22.28 -26.97
C ASP A 101 -3.79 -22.90 -25.75
N LEU A 102 -4.71 -22.14 -25.16
CA LEU A 102 -5.48 -22.52 -23.97
C LEU A 102 -6.81 -23.24 -24.32
N GLU A 103 -7.21 -23.25 -25.59
CA GLU A 103 -8.49 -23.78 -26.11
C GLU A 103 -8.34 -25.03 -27.01
N ASP A 104 -7.11 -25.49 -27.29
CA ASP A 104 -6.80 -26.70 -28.07
C ASP A 104 -7.14 -26.59 -29.58
N THR A 105 -6.94 -25.40 -30.14
CA THR A 105 -7.20 -25.12 -31.56
C THR A 105 -6.00 -25.52 -32.44
N VAL A 106 -6.27 -25.88 -33.70
CA VAL A 106 -5.25 -26.47 -34.58
C VAL A 106 -4.57 -25.44 -35.49
N ASP A 107 -5.00 -24.17 -35.49
CA ASP A 107 -4.51 -23.15 -36.44
C ASP A 107 -4.20 -21.80 -35.77
N PHE A 108 -2.91 -21.51 -35.60
CA PHE A 108 -2.42 -20.18 -35.24
C PHE A 108 -2.10 -19.40 -36.51
N ILE A 109 -2.75 -18.25 -36.72
CA ILE A 109 -2.23 -17.21 -37.62
C ILE A 109 -2.15 -15.90 -36.84
N TYR A 110 -0.94 -15.39 -36.68
CA TYR A 110 -0.63 -14.28 -35.79
C TYR A 110 0.22 -13.21 -36.48
N THR A 111 0.05 -11.97 -36.03
CA THR A 111 0.90 -10.82 -36.32
C THR A 111 1.37 -10.25 -35.00
N VAL A 112 2.68 -10.19 -34.77
CA VAL A 112 3.24 -9.46 -33.64
C VAL A 112 3.51 -8.02 -34.08
N VAL A 113 3.24 -7.06 -33.21
CA VAL A 113 3.61 -5.65 -33.40
C VAL A 113 4.66 -5.30 -32.37
N ILE A 114 5.85 -4.86 -32.79
CA ILE A 114 6.93 -4.40 -31.91
C ILE A 114 7.28 -2.96 -32.26
N ASN A 115 7.21 -2.06 -31.27
CA ASN A 115 7.38 -0.61 -31.43
C ASN A 115 6.65 -0.03 -32.67
N GLY A 116 5.42 -0.48 -32.92
CA GLY A 116 4.56 -0.11 -34.04
C GLY A 116 4.83 -0.83 -35.38
N ILE A 117 5.91 -1.60 -35.50
CA ILE A 117 6.27 -2.36 -36.70
C ILE A 117 5.59 -3.73 -36.67
N LYS A 118 4.98 -4.15 -37.80
CA LYS A 118 4.20 -5.39 -37.89
C LYS A 118 5.02 -6.53 -38.49
N TYR A 119 5.06 -7.64 -37.78
CA TYR A 119 5.73 -8.89 -38.16
C TYR A 119 4.69 -9.99 -38.31
N ARG A 120 4.48 -10.49 -39.55
CA ARG A 120 3.49 -11.54 -39.82
C ARG A 120 4.17 -12.86 -40.18
N ASN A 121 3.54 -13.96 -39.74
CA ASN A 121 3.88 -15.31 -40.20
C ASN A 121 3.82 -15.43 -41.74
N SER A 122 2.80 -14.84 -42.38
CA SER A 122 2.63 -14.82 -43.84
C SER A 122 3.74 -14.10 -44.61
N ASP A 123 4.47 -13.20 -43.97
CA ASP A 123 5.36 -12.25 -44.64
C ASP A 123 6.82 -12.76 -44.63
N GLY A 124 7.07 -13.94 -44.02
CA GLY A 124 8.38 -14.62 -44.01
C GLY A 124 9.43 -14.01 -43.08
N VAL A 125 9.04 -13.02 -42.27
CA VAL A 125 9.93 -12.27 -41.36
C VAL A 125 10.06 -12.97 -39.99
N LEU A 126 9.16 -13.90 -39.67
CA LEU A 126 9.24 -14.70 -38.44
C LEU A 126 10.15 -15.91 -38.68
N GLY A 127 11.31 -15.91 -38.02
CA GLY A 127 12.27 -16.99 -38.06
C GLY A 127 11.91 -18.14 -37.12
N ASN A 128 12.59 -19.28 -37.29
CA ASN A 128 12.65 -20.39 -36.33
C ASN A 128 11.30 -20.78 -35.70
N THR A 129 10.25 -20.89 -36.52
CA THR A 129 8.91 -21.24 -36.02
C THR A 129 8.81 -22.73 -35.72
N GLU A 130 8.84 -23.08 -34.44
CA GLU A 130 8.64 -24.43 -33.91
C GLU A 130 7.22 -24.58 -33.35
N ARG A 131 6.65 -25.79 -33.43
CA ARG A 131 5.26 -26.05 -33.02
C ARG A 131 5.10 -27.39 -32.31
N ASP A 132 4.85 -27.34 -31.00
CA ASP A 132 4.54 -28.53 -30.20
C ASP A 132 3.01 -28.68 -30.05
N ARG A 133 2.46 -29.75 -30.60
CA ARG A 133 1.02 -30.06 -30.49
C ARG A 133 0.62 -30.71 -29.17
N LYS A 134 1.57 -31.25 -28.41
CA LYS A 134 1.36 -31.88 -27.09
C LYS A 134 1.37 -30.82 -25.99
N GLU A 135 2.36 -29.92 -26.02
CA GLU A 135 2.45 -28.77 -25.10
C GLU A 135 1.62 -27.56 -25.57
N LYS A 136 0.96 -27.68 -26.73
CA LYS A 136 0.08 -26.67 -27.35
C LYS A 136 0.77 -25.34 -27.65
N THR A 137 2.06 -25.38 -27.98
CA THR A 137 2.88 -24.19 -28.21
C THR A 137 3.20 -23.89 -29.66
N VAL A 138 3.45 -22.62 -29.94
CA VAL A 138 4.20 -22.14 -31.11
C VAL A 138 5.27 -21.16 -30.65
N THR A 139 6.53 -21.53 -30.84
CA THR A 139 7.70 -20.68 -30.58
C THR A 139 8.20 -20.12 -31.90
N PHE A 140 8.61 -18.85 -31.95
CA PHE A 140 9.18 -18.21 -33.13
C PHE A 140 10.03 -17.00 -32.73
N SER A 141 10.93 -16.59 -33.62
CA SER A 141 11.80 -15.43 -33.41
C SER A 141 11.39 -14.25 -34.28
N VAL A 142 11.46 -13.04 -33.72
CA VAL A 142 11.56 -11.81 -34.50
C VAL A 142 13.02 -11.38 -34.52
N GLU A 143 13.66 -11.46 -35.69
CA GLU A 143 15.01 -10.90 -35.89
C GLU A 143 14.93 -9.38 -36.03
N LEU A 144 15.72 -8.68 -35.22
CA LEU A 144 15.80 -7.22 -35.18
C LEU A 144 17.26 -6.77 -35.31
N VAL A 145 17.46 -5.52 -35.73
CA VAL A 145 18.77 -4.87 -35.75
C VAL A 145 18.70 -3.67 -34.80
N TYR A 146 19.67 -3.56 -33.90
CA TYR A 146 19.71 -2.46 -32.94
C TYR A 146 20.06 -1.15 -33.62
N ASP A 147 19.27 -0.10 -33.39
CA ASP A 147 19.39 1.21 -34.05
C ASP A 147 20.31 2.19 -33.31
N GLY A 148 20.93 1.77 -32.20
CA GLY A 148 21.82 2.58 -31.37
C GLY A 148 21.11 3.64 -30.51
N VAL A 149 19.76 3.66 -30.46
CA VAL A 149 18.98 4.71 -29.78
C VAL A 149 17.76 4.17 -29.02
N THR A 150 17.20 3.02 -29.41
CA THR A 150 15.99 2.46 -28.82
C THR A 150 16.28 1.79 -27.48
N ASP A 151 16.07 2.51 -26.37
CA ASP A 151 16.28 1.98 -25.01
C ASP A 151 15.34 0.81 -24.65
N THR A 152 14.19 0.68 -25.32
CA THR A 152 13.16 -0.34 -25.01
C THR A 152 12.46 -0.87 -26.26
N TYR A 153 12.33 -2.19 -26.35
CA TYR A 153 11.46 -2.85 -27.33
C TYR A 153 10.23 -3.41 -26.62
N GLY A 154 9.04 -3.01 -27.07
CA GLY A 154 7.77 -3.49 -26.54
C GLY A 154 6.96 -4.21 -27.60
N ILE A 155 6.34 -5.35 -27.24
CA ILE A 155 5.27 -5.94 -28.06
C ILE A 155 4.00 -5.15 -27.77
N ASP A 156 3.52 -4.36 -28.72
CA ASP A 156 2.32 -3.52 -28.58
C ASP A 156 1.01 -4.31 -28.71
N ASP A 157 1.03 -5.35 -29.56
CA ASP A 157 -0.15 -6.11 -30.01
C ASP A 157 0.27 -7.50 -30.55
N ILE A 158 -0.54 -8.52 -30.31
CA ILE A 158 -0.45 -9.84 -30.95
C ILE A 158 -1.83 -10.14 -31.57
N VAL A 159 -1.97 -9.83 -32.86
CA VAL A 159 -3.23 -10.00 -33.59
C VAL A 159 -3.36 -11.43 -34.08
N ILE A 160 -4.32 -12.17 -33.53
CA ILE A 160 -4.67 -13.54 -33.95
C ILE A 160 -5.86 -13.47 -34.91
N MET A 161 -5.85 -14.28 -35.98
CA MET A 161 -6.93 -14.28 -36.99
C MET A 161 -8.03 -15.35 -36.76
N SER A 162 -8.13 -15.85 -35.54
CA SER A 162 -9.13 -16.81 -35.06
C SER A 162 -9.53 -16.47 -33.63
N ASP A 163 -10.73 -16.89 -33.22
CA ASP A 163 -11.16 -16.79 -31.82
C ASP A 163 -10.33 -17.79 -31.01
N LEU A 164 -9.44 -17.25 -30.17
CA LEU A 164 -8.37 -18.00 -29.53
C LEU A 164 -7.97 -17.33 -28.20
N SER A 165 -7.98 -18.10 -27.11
CA SER A 165 -7.30 -17.71 -25.87
C SER A 165 -5.86 -18.20 -25.90
N ILE A 166 -4.89 -17.27 -25.85
CA ILE A 166 -3.47 -17.62 -25.82
C ILE A 166 -2.75 -17.03 -24.61
N ARG A 167 -1.75 -17.76 -24.11
CA ARG A 167 -0.64 -17.15 -23.37
C ARG A 167 0.48 -16.84 -24.35
N TYR A 168 1.32 -15.87 -24.04
CA TYR A 168 2.64 -15.80 -24.64
C TYR A 168 3.73 -15.52 -23.61
N TYR A 169 4.92 -16.03 -23.92
CA TYR A 169 6.17 -15.71 -23.24
C TYR A 169 7.11 -15.00 -24.20
N VAL A 170 7.90 -14.05 -23.70
CA VAL A 170 8.88 -13.28 -24.48
C VAL A 170 10.22 -13.30 -23.78
N THR A 171 11.29 -13.53 -24.54
CA THR A 171 12.68 -13.36 -24.12
C THR A 171 13.45 -12.61 -25.20
N ILE A 172 14.42 -11.78 -24.80
CA ILE A 172 15.36 -11.13 -25.72
C ILE A 172 16.71 -11.85 -25.62
N ALA A 173 17.31 -12.20 -26.76
CA ALA A 173 18.56 -12.94 -26.82
C ALA A 173 19.43 -12.53 -28.01
N ASP A 174 20.73 -12.79 -27.89
CA ASP A 174 21.75 -12.66 -28.93
C ASP A 174 21.73 -13.82 -29.95
N GLU A 175 21.37 -15.02 -29.49
CA GLU A 175 21.13 -16.20 -30.32
C GLU A 175 19.72 -16.76 -30.10
N TYR A 176 19.17 -17.43 -31.12
CA TYR A 176 17.89 -18.13 -31.00
C TYR A 176 17.89 -19.14 -29.84
N LYS A 177 17.04 -18.91 -28.84
CA LYS A 177 16.80 -19.84 -27.74
C LYS A 177 15.29 -20.10 -27.67
N PRO A 178 14.81 -21.32 -27.98
CA PRO A 178 13.39 -21.64 -27.82
C PRO A 178 12.96 -21.30 -26.40
N VAL A 179 11.94 -20.46 -26.24
CA VAL A 179 11.54 -19.98 -24.90
C VAL A 179 11.14 -21.20 -24.07
N VAL A 180 12.00 -21.56 -23.12
CA VAL A 180 11.69 -22.62 -22.16
C VAL A 180 10.51 -22.09 -21.35
N LEU A 181 9.34 -22.68 -21.59
CA LEU A 181 8.17 -22.38 -20.76
C LEU A 181 8.60 -22.51 -19.30
N PRO A 182 8.36 -21.49 -18.45
CA PRO A 182 8.70 -21.62 -17.05
C PRO A 182 7.91 -22.81 -16.50
N THR A 183 8.63 -23.88 -16.22
CA THR A 183 8.16 -24.89 -15.28
C THR A 183 8.27 -24.28 -13.89
N ARG A 184 7.54 -24.82 -12.91
CA ARG A 184 7.77 -24.48 -11.50
C ARG A 184 9.09 -25.13 -11.08
N THR A 185 10.19 -24.48 -11.43
CA THR A 185 11.55 -24.79 -11.01
C THR A 185 11.67 -24.59 -9.50
N GLY A 186 12.56 -25.37 -8.88
CA GLY A 186 12.61 -25.53 -7.43
C GLY A 186 11.95 -26.84 -6.96
N ASP A 187 12.00 -27.08 -5.65
CA ASP A 187 11.33 -28.20 -4.98
C ASP A 187 10.39 -27.73 -3.84
N GLY A 188 10.30 -26.41 -3.62
CA GLY A 188 9.41 -25.80 -2.64
C GLY A 188 10.01 -25.70 -1.23
N THR A 189 11.31 -25.97 -1.05
CA THR A 189 12.06 -25.70 0.18
C THR A 189 12.49 -24.23 0.28
N GLU A 190 12.96 -23.80 1.45
CA GLU A 190 13.44 -22.42 1.68
C GLU A 190 14.67 -22.11 0.81
N GLU A 191 15.58 -23.06 0.69
CA GLU A 191 16.78 -22.97 -0.13
C GLU A 191 16.48 -23.02 -1.64
N ASN A 192 15.40 -23.72 -2.04
CA ASN A 192 15.06 -23.99 -3.44
C ASN A 192 13.54 -23.84 -3.70
N PRO A 193 12.98 -22.62 -3.53
CA PRO A 193 11.54 -22.38 -3.59
C PRO A 193 11.00 -22.49 -5.02
N TYR A 194 9.70 -22.72 -5.14
CA TYR A 194 9.04 -22.71 -6.44
C TYR A 194 8.98 -21.30 -7.02
N LEU A 195 9.50 -21.13 -8.24
CA LEU A 195 9.51 -19.83 -8.92
C LEU A 195 8.15 -19.50 -9.55
N ILE A 196 7.67 -18.27 -9.29
CA ILE A 196 6.39 -17.74 -9.75
C ILE A 196 6.63 -16.65 -10.81
N TYR A 197 6.26 -16.93 -12.05
CA TYR A 197 6.50 -16.05 -13.20
C TYR A 197 5.24 -15.31 -13.72
N ASN A 198 4.05 -15.78 -13.32
CA ASN A 198 2.78 -15.33 -13.89
C ASN A 198 1.61 -15.48 -12.92
N ALA A 199 0.48 -14.87 -13.27
CA ALA A 199 -0.71 -14.81 -12.44
C ALA A 199 -1.37 -16.18 -12.15
N GLU A 200 -1.31 -17.15 -13.06
CA GLU A 200 -1.85 -18.50 -12.80
C GLU A 200 -0.97 -19.28 -11.83
N MET A 201 0.35 -19.19 -11.97
CA MET A 201 1.28 -19.77 -10.98
C MET A 201 1.05 -19.21 -9.58
N LEU A 202 0.79 -17.90 -9.48
CA LEU A 202 0.45 -17.23 -8.22
C LEU A 202 -0.85 -17.75 -7.61
N LEU A 203 -1.91 -17.87 -8.42
CA LEU A 203 -3.22 -18.35 -7.94
C LEU A 203 -3.21 -19.83 -7.54
N ASP A 204 -2.46 -20.66 -8.28
CA ASP A 204 -2.30 -22.09 -8.02
C ASP A 204 -1.49 -22.41 -6.75
N MET A 205 -0.83 -21.43 -6.11
CA MET A 205 -0.06 -21.66 -4.88
C MET A 205 -0.90 -22.27 -3.74
N ILE A 206 -2.23 -22.10 -3.77
CA ILE A 206 -3.16 -22.71 -2.81
C ILE A 206 -3.31 -24.24 -2.93
N GLU A 207 -2.95 -24.81 -4.09
CA GLU A 207 -3.05 -26.26 -4.34
C GLU A 207 -1.83 -27.04 -3.82
N TYR A 208 -0.84 -26.34 -3.24
CA TYR A 208 0.40 -26.91 -2.70
C TYR A 208 0.29 -27.26 -1.21
N PRO A 209 1.13 -28.18 -0.70
CA PRO A 209 1.22 -28.48 0.72
C PRO A 209 1.55 -27.24 1.58
N ALA A 210 1.06 -27.22 2.81
CA ALA A 210 1.47 -26.21 3.79
C ALA A 210 2.99 -26.27 4.05
N GLY A 211 3.61 -25.11 4.30
CA GLY A 211 5.06 -24.95 4.43
C GLY A 211 5.83 -24.96 3.11
N THR A 212 5.15 -24.91 1.96
CA THR A 212 5.82 -24.72 0.66
C THR A 212 6.34 -23.29 0.55
N TYR A 213 7.55 -23.12 0.01
CA TYR A 213 8.13 -21.80 -0.26
C TYR A 213 8.01 -21.44 -1.75
N PHE A 214 7.64 -20.19 -1.99
CA PHE A 214 7.45 -19.60 -3.31
C PHE A 214 8.25 -18.29 -3.43
N ARG A 215 8.85 -18.05 -4.59
CA ARG A 215 9.56 -16.80 -4.88
C ARG A 215 9.15 -16.24 -6.24
N GLN A 216 8.79 -14.97 -6.31
CA GLN A 216 8.47 -14.30 -7.56
C GLN A 216 9.74 -14.09 -8.41
N ALA A 217 9.61 -14.31 -9.72
CA ALA A 217 10.73 -14.31 -10.67
C ALA A 217 10.49 -13.40 -11.90
N ASN A 218 9.35 -12.69 -11.93
CA ASN A 218 8.96 -11.72 -12.94
C ASN A 218 7.81 -10.84 -12.40
N ASP A 219 7.59 -9.65 -12.94
CA ASP A 219 6.40 -8.84 -12.66
C ASP A 219 5.11 -9.54 -13.10
N ILE A 220 4.06 -9.48 -12.27
CA ILE A 220 2.79 -10.17 -12.49
C ILE A 220 1.66 -9.15 -12.75
N ASP A 221 0.95 -9.28 -13.87
CA ASP A 221 -0.24 -8.49 -14.18
C ASP A 221 -1.52 -9.33 -13.98
N LEU A 222 -2.31 -8.98 -12.98
CA LEU A 222 -3.55 -9.70 -12.65
C LEU A 222 -4.71 -9.36 -13.59
N SER A 223 -4.60 -8.33 -14.44
CA SER A 223 -5.65 -8.00 -15.42
C SER A 223 -5.83 -9.06 -16.53
N ALA A 224 -4.91 -10.02 -16.62
CA ALA A 224 -4.96 -11.18 -17.50
C ALA A 224 -5.74 -12.38 -16.91
N VAL A 225 -6.11 -12.34 -15.62
CA VAL A 225 -6.90 -13.38 -14.97
C VAL A 225 -8.38 -13.18 -15.26
N ASP A 226 -9.06 -14.24 -15.71
CA ASP A 226 -10.51 -14.25 -15.78
C ASP A 226 -11.11 -14.43 -14.38
N THR A 227 -11.59 -13.31 -13.82
CA THR A 227 -12.24 -13.30 -12.51
C THR A 227 -13.73 -13.67 -12.58
N GLY A 228 -14.25 -14.17 -13.70
CA GLY A 228 -15.61 -14.72 -13.82
C GLY A 228 -16.66 -13.78 -14.43
N GLU A 229 -17.86 -14.32 -14.66
CA GLU A 229 -18.86 -13.67 -15.51
C GLU A 229 -19.42 -12.35 -14.94
N LYS A 230 -19.34 -11.33 -15.80
CA LYS A 230 -19.65 -9.90 -15.55
C LYS A 230 -21.14 -9.53 -15.50
N TYR A 231 -22.06 -10.48 -15.34
CA TYR A 231 -23.51 -10.19 -15.35
C TYR A 231 -24.30 -11.09 -14.40
N GLN A 232 -25.30 -10.50 -13.72
CA GLN A 232 -26.43 -11.23 -13.13
C GLN A 232 -27.76 -10.56 -13.50
N ASN A 233 -28.72 -11.37 -13.95
CA ASN A 233 -30.16 -11.14 -13.89
C ASN A 233 -30.72 -9.74 -14.28
N GLY A 234 -30.09 -9.03 -15.20
CA GLY A 234 -30.64 -7.81 -15.80
C GLY A 234 -30.51 -6.53 -14.96
N GLU A 235 -29.72 -6.55 -13.88
CA GLU A 235 -29.32 -5.35 -13.14
C GLU A 235 -27.86 -4.99 -13.45
N ASN A 236 -27.57 -3.70 -13.59
CA ASN A 236 -26.29 -3.20 -14.09
C ASN A 236 -25.23 -3.09 -12.99
N ALA A 237 -24.47 -4.16 -12.75
CA ALA A 237 -23.09 -4.07 -12.26
C ALA A 237 -22.28 -5.30 -12.69
N PRO A 238 -21.07 -5.14 -13.26
CA PRO A 238 -20.15 -6.25 -13.44
C PRO A 238 -19.57 -6.65 -12.07
N VAL A 239 -20.13 -7.71 -11.48
CA VAL A 239 -19.56 -8.33 -10.28
C VAL A 239 -18.32 -9.11 -10.70
N ASP A 240 -17.16 -8.54 -10.42
CA ASP A 240 -15.89 -9.24 -10.39
C ASP A 240 -15.99 -10.41 -9.40
N ARG A 241 -15.70 -11.65 -9.82
CA ARG A 241 -15.73 -12.83 -8.94
C ARG A 241 -14.33 -13.29 -8.51
N TRP A 242 -13.35 -12.38 -8.47
CA TRP A 242 -11.97 -12.59 -7.97
C TRP A 242 -11.92 -13.63 -6.84
N LYS A 243 -11.38 -14.82 -7.09
CA LYS A 243 -11.27 -15.87 -6.07
C LYS A 243 -9.99 -15.63 -5.27
N PRO A 244 -10.07 -15.26 -3.98
CA PRO A 244 -8.86 -15.02 -3.19
C PRO A 244 -8.03 -16.30 -3.02
N ILE A 245 -6.72 -16.14 -2.87
CA ILE A 245 -5.82 -17.22 -2.50
C ILE A 245 -6.06 -17.54 -1.01
N GLY A 246 -6.58 -18.73 -0.73
CA GLY A 246 -6.98 -19.12 0.63
C GLY A 246 -8.34 -18.55 1.09
N THR A 247 -9.08 -19.36 1.84
CA THR A 247 -10.40 -19.06 2.40
C THR A 247 -10.46 -19.48 3.87
N ALA A 248 -11.46 -19.05 4.63
CA ALA A 248 -11.58 -19.47 6.04
C ALA A 248 -11.71 -21.00 6.23
N ALA A 249 -12.20 -21.75 5.23
CA ALA A 249 -12.27 -23.20 5.26
C ALA A 249 -10.96 -23.88 4.80
N TYR A 250 -10.21 -23.23 3.92
CA TYR A 250 -8.94 -23.70 3.38
C TYR A 250 -7.94 -22.53 3.33
N PRO A 251 -7.31 -22.16 4.47
CA PRO A 251 -6.38 -21.03 4.51
C PRO A 251 -5.14 -21.28 3.65
N PHE A 252 -4.53 -20.20 3.16
CA PHE A 252 -3.18 -20.25 2.60
C PHE A 252 -2.16 -20.46 3.73
N ARG A 253 -1.28 -21.46 3.60
CA ARG A 253 -0.36 -21.92 4.67
C ARG A 253 1.08 -22.09 4.19
N SER A 254 1.50 -21.23 3.29
CA SER A 254 2.78 -21.33 2.58
C SER A 254 3.50 -19.98 2.61
N HIS A 255 4.77 -19.96 2.22
CA HIS A 255 5.63 -18.78 2.28
C HIS A 255 5.77 -18.16 0.89
N PHE A 256 5.61 -16.85 0.77
CA PHE A 256 5.68 -16.13 -0.51
C PHE A 256 6.60 -14.91 -0.42
N ASP A 257 7.65 -14.94 -1.23
CA ASP A 257 8.66 -13.90 -1.38
C ASP A 257 8.47 -13.17 -2.71
N GLY A 258 8.03 -11.90 -2.66
CA GLY A 258 7.87 -11.03 -3.83
C GLY A 258 9.18 -10.65 -4.51
N ASN A 259 10.34 -10.86 -3.85
CA ASN A 259 11.67 -10.75 -4.44
C ASN A 259 11.95 -9.42 -5.19
N GLY A 260 11.32 -8.33 -4.75
CA GLY A 260 11.45 -7.00 -5.37
C GLY A 260 10.64 -6.77 -6.65
N PHE A 261 10.00 -7.80 -7.20
CA PHE A 261 9.05 -7.68 -8.30
C PHE A 261 7.68 -7.16 -7.80
N LYS A 262 6.83 -6.72 -8.72
CA LYS A 262 5.48 -6.24 -8.40
C LYS A 262 4.37 -7.15 -8.91
N ILE A 263 3.22 -7.02 -8.26
CA ILE A 263 1.94 -7.60 -8.67
C ILE A 263 1.01 -6.43 -8.96
N ALA A 264 0.71 -6.21 -10.24
CA ALA A 264 -0.04 -5.07 -10.73
C ALA A 264 -1.51 -5.41 -11.03
N ARG A 265 -2.38 -4.41 -10.93
CA ARG A 265 -3.77 -4.45 -11.43
C ARG A 265 -4.66 -5.54 -10.81
N LEU A 266 -4.49 -5.76 -9.51
CA LEU A 266 -5.47 -6.45 -8.68
C LEU A 266 -6.81 -5.70 -8.72
N SER A 267 -7.86 -6.34 -9.24
CA SER A 267 -9.24 -5.86 -9.16
C SER A 267 -10.05 -6.78 -8.23
N ILE A 268 -10.75 -6.20 -7.27
CA ILE A 268 -11.72 -6.89 -6.43
C ILE A 268 -12.95 -5.99 -6.26
N GLN A 269 -14.09 -6.38 -6.82
CA GLN A 269 -15.37 -5.67 -6.66
C GLN A 269 -16.42 -6.64 -6.09
N ARG A 270 -16.90 -6.39 -4.87
CA ARG A 270 -17.84 -7.28 -4.15
C ARG A 270 -18.99 -6.53 -3.50
N PHE A 271 -20.17 -6.72 -4.06
CA PHE A 271 -21.37 -5.96 -3.72
C PHE A 271 -22.57 -6.81 -3.26
N ASP A 272 -22.43 -8.14 -3.19
CA ASP A 272 -23.48 -9.04 -2.74
C ASP A 272 -23.26 -9.53 -1.30
N TRP A 273 -24.35 -9.95 -0.65
CA TRP A 273 -24.36 -10.35 0.76
C TRP A 273 -23.75 -11.74 1.03
N SER A 274 -23.28 -12.51 0.03
CA SER A 274 -22.80 -13.88 0.29
C SER A 274 -21.43 -13.94 0.98
N TYR A 275 -20.64 -12.86 0.89
CA TYR A 275 -19.25 -12.79 1.38
C TYR A 275 -19.07 -12.21 2.80
N GLN A 276 -20.16 -12.02 3.57
CA GLN A 276 -20.16 -11.36 4.90
C GLN A 276 -19.19 -11.95 5.93
N SER A 277 -18.89 -13.24 5.81
CA SER A 277 -18.03 -13.97 6.76
C SER A 277 -16.60 -14.21 6.24
N GLU A 278 -16.27 -13.74 5.04
CA GLU A 278 -14.97 -13.97 4.42
C GLU A 278 -13.96 -12.84 4.75
N GLY A 279 -12.70 -13.09 4.41
CA GLY A 279 -11.67 -12.06 4.29
C GLY A 279 -11.36 -11.83 2.81
N VAL A 280 -11.16 -10.57 2.42
CA VAL A 280 -11.01 -10.19 1.02
C VAL A 280 -9.64 -9.53 0.77
N GLY A 281 -8.93 -10.02 -0.23
CA GLY A 281 -7.61 -9.56 -0.65
C GLY A 281 -7.06 -10.40 -1.81
N LEU A 282 -5.79 -10.19 -2.19
CA LEU A 282 -5.04 -11.16 -3.00
C LEU A 282 -5.05 -12.54 -2.31
N PHE A 283 -4.72 -12.54 -1.01
CA PHE A 283 -4.95 -13.66 -0.09
C PHE A 283 -6.20 -13.37 0.74
N GLY A 284 -7.18 -14.27 0.73
CA GLY A 284 -8.44 -14.07 1.47
C GLY A 284 -8.29 -14.38 2.95
N TYR A 285 -7.71 -15.54 3.22
CA TYR A 285 -7.42 -16.03 4.57
C TYR A 285 -6.08 -16.77 4.56
N ALA A 286 -5.15 -16.35 5.41
CA ALA A 286 -3.82 -16.93 5.51
C ALA A 286 -3.49 -17.29 6.97
N GLU A 287 -2.81 -18.42 7.17
CA GLU A 287 -2.50 -18.96 8.49
C GLU A 287 -1.12 -19.65 8.54
N ASN A 288 -0.29 -19.36 9.54
CA ASN A 288 1.05 -19.95 9.71
C ASN A 288 1.93 -19.72 8.46
N CYS A 289 2.05 -18.46 8.04
CA CYS A 289 2.54 -18.07 6.72
C CYS A 289 3.56 -16.91 6.78
N GLU A 290 4.36 -16.75 5.73
CA GLU A 290 5.25 -15.59 5.55
C GLU A 290 4.91 -14.90 4.23
N PHE A 291 4.74 -13.58 4.26
CA PHE A 291 4.69 -12.71 3.09
C PHE A 291 5.82 -11.70 3.20
N LYS A 292 6.84 -11.81 2.33
CA LYS A 292 7.95 -10.85 2.30
C LYS A 292 8.13 -10.17 0.95
N ASN A 293 8.62 -8.94 0.93
CA ASN A 293 8.98 -8.20 -0.28
C ASN A 293 7.87 -8.03 -1.33
N VAL A 294 6.58 -8.18 -0.96
CA VAL A 294 5.48 -8.14 -1.93
C VAL A 294 5.07 -6.70 -2.24
N THR A 295 5.22 -6.26 -3.49
CA THR A 295 4.75 -4.94 -3.93
C THR A 295 3.48 -5.05 -4.76
N LEU A 296 2.38 -4.46 -4.29
CA LEU A 296 1.11 -4.32 -5.04
C LEU A 296 1.02 -2.91 -5.68
N GLU A 297 0.77 -2.83 -6.98
CA GLU A 297 0.65 -1.57 -7.74
C GLU A 297 -0.67 -1.50 -8.55
N ASP A 298 -1.20 -0.28 -8.78
CA ASP A 298 -2.35 -0.02 -9.69
C ASP A 298 -3.60 -0.86 -9.36
N TYR A 299 -3.85 -1.06 -8.06
CA TYR A 299 -4.91 -1.90 -7.49
C TYR A 299 -6.26 -1.18 -7.32
N ARG A 300 -7.35 -1.95 -7.28
CA ARG A 300 -8.72 -1.46 -7.04
C ARG A 300 -9.51 -2.45 -6.19
N VAL A 301 -9.85 -2.07 -4.95
CA VAL A 301 -10.64 -2.91 -4.03
C VAL A 301 -11.88 -2.16 -3.55
N GLU A 302 -13.06 -2.69 -3.92
CA GLU A 302 -14.38 -2.12 -3.62
C GLU A 302 -15.28 -3.20 -3.01
N VAL A 303 -15.57 -3.12 -1.71
CA VAL A 303 -16.24 -4.22 -0.99
C VAL A 303 -17.30 -3.71 -0.01
N ARG A 304 -18.53 -4.20 -0.11
CA ARG A 304 -19.66 -3.78 0.75
C ARG A 304 -19.97 -4.70 1.93
N TYR A 305 -20.01 -6.01 1.71
CA TYR A 305 -20.61 -6.94 2.66
C TYR A 305 -19.62 -8.04 3.02
N THR A 306 -18.56 -7.69 3.74
CA THR A 306 -17.57 -8.63 4.25
C THR A 306 -17.25 -8.34 5.72
N ARG A 307 -16.38 -9.15 6.33
CA ARG A 307 -15.87 -8.89 7.67
C ARG A 307 -14.60 -8.05 7.64
N THR A 308 -13.72 -8.31 6.68
CA THR A 308 -12.38 -7.71 6.64
C THR A 308 -11.78 -7.65 5.23
N VAL A 309 -11.05 -6.57 4.94
CA VAL A 309 -10.45 -6.27 3.63
C VAL A 309 -9.01 -5.80 3.80
N GLY A 310 -8.07 -6.40 3.07
CA GLY A 310 -6.73 -5.87 2.86
C GLY A 310 -6.27 -6.22 1.46
N ALA A 311 -5.61 -5.31 0.74
CA ALA A 311 -5.22 -5.56 -0.66
C ALA A 311 -4.31 -6.79 -0.78
N LEU A 312 -3.40 -6.99 0.19
CA LEU A 312 -2.58 -8.19 0.28
C LEU A 312 -3.31 -9.33 1.00
N VAL A 313 -3.73 -9.12 2.26
CA VAL A 313 -4.37 -10.17 3.07
C VAL A 313 -5.68 -9.68 3.69
N GLY A 314 -6.79 -10.38 3.45
CA GLY A 314 -8.05 -10.15 4.15
C GLY A 314 -7.91 -10.44 5.64
N PHE A 315 -7.58 -11.68 6.00
CA PHE A 315 -7.37 -12.12 7.37
C PHE A 315 -6.04 -12.88 7.51
N ALA A 316 -5.16 -12.43 8.41
CA ALA A 316 -3.89 -13.05 8.75
C ALA A 316 -3.92 -13.63 10.19
N GLN A 317 -3.68 -14.93 10.32
CA GLN A 317 -3.61 -15.65 11.59
C GLN A 317 -2.21 -16.24 11.77
N ASN A 318 -1.47 -15.81 12.79
CA ASN A 318 -0.11 -16.31 13.03
C ASN A 318 0.77 -16.24 11.76
N CYS A 319 0.83 -15.07 11.12
CA CYS A 319 1.67 -14.86 9.93
C CYS A 319 2.68 -13.74 10.14
N VAL A 320 3.77 -13.81 9.37
CA VAL A 320 4.81 -12.79 9.27
C VAL A 320 4.58 -12.01 7.98
N VAL A 321 4.55 -10.67 8.06
CA VAL A 321 4.39 -9.77 6.91
C VAL A 321 5.51 -8.73 6.95
N THR A 322 6.48 -8.85 6.05
CA THR A 322 7.72 -8.04 6.06
C THR A 322 7.93 -7.32 4.73
N ASP A 323 8.31 -6.04 4.78
CA ASP A 323 8.71 -5.23 3.61
C ASP A 323 7.68 -5.18 2.46
N CYS A 324 6.40 -5.47 2.78
CA CYS A 324 5.30 -5.47 1.84
C CYS A 324 4.81 -4.03 1.57
N LYS A 325 4.42 -3.77 0.31
CA LYS A 325 4.12 -2.41 -0.17
C LYS A 325 2.82 -2.36 -0.95
N LEU A 326 2.08 -1.27 -0.79
CA LEU A 326 0.89 -0.96 -1.58
C LEU A 326 1.03 0.44 -2.17
N VAL A 327 1.00 0.53 -3.49
CA VAL A 327 1.20 1.79 -4.23
C VAL A 327 0.00 2.03 -5.13
N GLN A 328 -0.67 3.16 -4.92
CA GLN A 328 -1.77 3.59 -5.80
C GLN A 328 -1.26 3.90 -7.20
N GLY A 329 -1.97 3.39 -8.21
CA GLY A 329 -1.73 3.72 -9.61
C GLY A 329 -2.23 5.11 -10.00
N ARG A 330 -2.31 5.39 -11.30
CA ARG A 330 -2.72 6.72 -11.77
C ARG A 330 -4.22 6.92 -11.65
N LYS A 331 -4.64 8.08 -11.13
CA LYS A 331 -6.08 8.43 -10.92
C LYS A 331 -6.92 8.50 -12.21
N GLU A 332 -6.28 8.51 -13.37
CA GLU A 332 -6.92 8.43 -14.69
C GLU A 332 -7.40 7.01 -15.05
N ASN A 333 -6.88 5.97 -14.38
CA ASN A 333 -7.30 4.57 -14.54
C ASN A 333 -8.51 4.22 -13.64
N PHE A 334 -9.61 4.97 -13.79
CA PHE A 334 -10.82 4.96 -12.94
C PHE A 334 -10.68 5.66 -11.57
N GLU A 335 -11.82 5.93 -10.94
CA GLU A 335 -12.03 6.67 -9.67
C GLU A 335 -11.18 6.09 -8.52
N SER A 336 -9.90 6.48 -8.49
CA SER A 336 -8.89 5.74 -7.73
C SER A 336 -8.97 5.99 -6.23
N GLY A 337 -9.21 4.92 -5.50
CA GLY A 337 -9.17 4.78 -4.06
C GLY A 337 -9.80 3.44 -3.73
N SER A 338 -9.30 2.74 -2.71
CA SER A 338 -9.96 1.51 -2.26
C SER A 338 -10.98 1.86 -1.19
N TRP A 339 -12.22 1.40 -1.37
CA TRP A 339 -13.33 1.75 -0.50
C TRP A 339 -14.04 0.50 0.02
N SER A 340 -14.15 0.40 1.34
CA SER A 340 -14.92 -0.66 2.00
C SER A 340 -16.17 -0.12 2.70
N PHE A 341 -17.03 -1.04 3.15
CA PHE A 341 -18.04 -0.81 4.19
C PHE A 341 -17.77 -1.72 5.40
N SER A 342 -16.55 -2.29 5.48
CA SER A 342 -16.10 -3.32 6.41
C SER A 342 -14.72 -2.95 6.98
N ASN A 343 -14.22 -3.66 8.01
CA ASN A 343 -12.87 -3.37 8.54
C ASN A 343 -11.83 -3.48 7.42
N MET A 344 -11.03 -2.43 7.22
CA MET A 344 -10.14 -2.30 6.08
C MET A 344 -8.76 -1.85 6.51
N GLY A 345 -7.74 -2.58 6.10
CA GLY A 345 -6.36 -2.09 6.04
C GLY A 345 -5.97 -1.86 4.58
N GLY A 346 -4.97 -1.02 4.33
CA GLY A 346 -4.34 -0.97 3.01
C GLY A 346 -3.80 -2.36 2.65
N LEU A 347 -2.87 -2.90 3.45
CA LEU A 347 -2.27 -4.22 3.22
C LEU A 347 -3.04 -5.35 3.88
N VAL A 348 -3.35 -5.24 5.17
CA VAL A 348 -3.95 -6.34 5.96
C VAL A 348 -5.24 -5.90 6.63
N GLY A 349 -6.36 -6.57 6.35
CA GLY A 349 -7.65 -6.21 6.93
C GLY A 349 -7.74 -6.50 8.42
N PHE A 350 -7.35 -7.70 8.82
CA PHE A 350 -7.35 -8.15 10.21
C PHE A 350 -6.14 -9.06 10.45
N ALA A 351 -5.31 -8.72 11.43
CA ALA A 351 -4.15 -9.49 11.85
C ALA A 351 -4.34 -9.97 13.29
N ASN A 352 -4.18 -11.28 13.55
CA ASN A 352 -4.19 -11.84 14.90
C ASN A 352 -2.98 -12.76 15.12
N GLN A 353 -2.32 -12.62 16.27
CA GLN A 353 -1.10 -13.35 16.62
C GLN A 353 0.02 -13.23 15.57
N SER A 354 0.05 -12.11 14.84
CA SER A 354 0.90 -11.92 13.66
C SER A 354 2.02 -10.91 13.94
N TYR A 355 3.03 -10.92 13.08
CA TYR A 355 4.17 -10.01 13.14
C TYR A 355 4.25 -9.23 11.83
N ILE A 356 4.28 -7.90 11.90
CA ILE A 356 4.25 -7.01 10.74
C ILE A 356 5.40 -6.01 10.85
N GLU A 357 6.30 -5.96 9.85
CA GLU A 357 7.48 -5.09 9.89
C GLU A 357 7.77 -4.45 8.51
N GLY A 358 8.27 -3.21 8.50
CA GLY A 358 8.80 -2.56 7.29
C GLY A 358 7.77 -2.25 6.20
N CYS A 359 6.48 -2.43 6.49
CA CYS A 359 5.41 -2.34 5.50
C CYS A 359 5.01 -0.88 5.23
N SER A 360 4.81 -0.54 3.95
CA SER A 360 4.48 0.83 3.53
C SER A 360 3.27 0.89 2.62
N VAL A 361 2.34 1.81 2.90
CA VAL A 361 1.20 2.07 2.02
C VAL A 361 1.19 3.53 1.57
N THR A 362 1.18 3.74 0.26
CA THR A 362 1.03 5.05 -0.39
C THR A 362 -0.24 5.03 -1.23
N SER A 363 -1.38 5.37 -0.62
CA SER A 363 -2.70 5.28 -1.26
C SER A 363 -3.76 6.10 -0.54
N ASP A 364 -4.73 6.60 -1.32
CA ASP A 364 -6.04 7.00 -0.84
C ASP A 364 -6.87 5.76 -0.51
N LEU A 365 -7.52 5.78 0.66
CA LEU A 365 -8.36 4.72 1.20
C LEU A 365 -9.64 5.32 1.81
N GLY A 366 -10.71 4.54 1.89
CA GLY A 366 -11.87 4.96 2.65
C GLY A 366 -12.86 3.88 3.06
N LEU A 367 -13.76 4.26 3.95
CA LEU A 367 -14.68 3.36 4.63
C LEU A 367 -16.04 4.02 4.81
N PHE A 368 -17.07 3.46 4.19
CA PHE A 368 -18.46 3.90 4.32
C PHE A 368 -19.17 3.08 5.40
N GLY A 369 -19.38 3.67 6.58
CA GLY A 369 -20.14 3.05 7.67
C GLY A 369 -21.47 3.76 7.91
N GLU A 370 -22.56 3.00 8.08
CA GLU A 370 -23.92 3.55 8.11
C GLU A 370 -24.43 4.01 9.49
N SER A 371 -23.63 3.94 10.56
CA SER A 371 -24.09 4.40 11.89
C SER A 371 -22.96 4.84 12.85
N PRO A 372 -22.72 6.15 13.01
CA PRO A 372 -21.79 6.71 14.00
C PRO A 372 -22.47 6.94 15.36
N THR A 373 -23.73 6.52 15.56
CA THR A 373 -24.54 6.85 16.76
C THR A 373 -24.38 5.85 17.90
N VAL A 374 -23.48 4.88 17.78
CA VAL A 374 -23.15 3.89 18.82
C VAL A 374 -21.63 3.78 18.87
N TYR A 375 -21.06 3.63 20.07
CA TYR A 375 -19.62 3.44 20.25
C TYR A 375 -19.11 2.27 19.38
N PRO A 376 -18.10 2.48 18.52
CA PRO A 376 -17.89 1.62 17.37
C PRO A 376 -17.22 0.31 17.75
N ARG A 377 -17.87 -0.79 17.38
CA ARG A 377 -17.35 -2.17 17.56
C ARG A 377 -16.81 -2.77 16.26
N VAL A 378 -17.21 -2.19 15.13
CA VAL A 378 -16.90 -2.53 13.74
C VAL A 378 -16.71 -1.24 12.93
N GLY A 379 -16.11 -1.33 11.76
CA GLY A 379 -15.84 -0.17 10.91
C GLY A 379 -14.50 0.50 11.22
N MET A 380 -13.43 -0.30 11.22
CA MET A 380 -12.06 0.15 11.46
C MET A 380 -11.32 0.33 10.14
N LEU A 381 -10.89 1.55 9.81
CA LEU A 381 -9.99 1.83 8.70
C LEU A 381 -8.59 2.17 9.22
N GLY A 382 -7.59 1.39 8.80
CA GLY A 382 -6.18 1.68 9.03
C GLY A 382 -5.41 1.82 7.72
N GLY A 383 -4.45 2.73 7.64
CA GLY A 383 -3.65 2.90 6.42
C GLY A 383 -2.87 1.64 6.02
N VAL A 384 -2.38 0.88 7.00
CA VAL A 384 -1.65 -0.38 6.77
C VAL A 384 -2.47 -1.58 7.26
N VAL A 385 -3.00 -1.52 8.49
CA VAL A 385 -3.75 -2.62 9.13
C VAL A 385 -5.11 -2.14 9.65
N GLY A 386 -6.20 -2.77 9.22
CA GLY A 386 -7.54 -2.39 9.68
C GLY A 386 -7.75 -2.70 11.17
N GLU A 387 -7.41 -3.93 11.57
CA GLU A 387 -7.45 -4.36 12.96
C GLU A 387 -6.27 -5.28 13.33
N LEU A 388 -5.59 -4.97 14.44
CA LEU A 388 -4.36 -5.63 14.91
C LEU A 388 -4.55 -6.21 16.32
N ARG A 389 -4.59 -7.54 16.48
CA ARG A 389 -4.82 -8.20 17.78
C ARG A 389 -3.68 -9.12 18.21
N ARG A 390 -3.24 -9.05 19.46
CA ARG A 390 -2.18 -9.95 19.99
C ARG A 390 -0.95 -10.04 19.09
N SER A 391 -0.63 -8.94 18.45
CA SER A 391 0.29 -8.87 17.31
C SER A 391 1.33 -7.78 17.53
N VAL A 392 2.44 -7.90 16.82
CA VAL A 392 3.53 -6.93 16.84
C VAL A 392 3.56 -6.21 15.50
N MET A 393 3.70 -4.88 15.53
CA MET A 393 3.79 -4.04 14.34
C MET A 393 4.92 -3.02 14.47
N LEU A 394 5.85 -3.03 13.53
CA LEU A 394 7.14 -2.35 13.63
C LEU A 394 7.52 -1.61 12.35
N ASN A 395 8.04 -0.38 12.46
CA ASN A 395 8.63 0.36 11.33
C ASN A 395 7.72 0.45 10.08
N CYS A 396 6.41 0.65 10.29
CA CYS A 396 5.43 0.73 9.21
C CYS A 396 5.04 2.19 8.89
N LYS A 397 4.85 2.50 7.61
CA LYS A 397 4.47 3.85 7.15
C LYS A 397 3.15 3.88 6.37
N PHE A 398 2.36 4.93 6.59
CA PHE A 398 1.26 5.32 5.70
C PHE A 398 1.45 6.72 5.13
N SER A 399 1.01 6.91 3.88
CA SER A 399 0.90 8.21 3.21
C SER A 399 -0.28 8.22 2.24
N GLY A 400 -1.02 9.31 2.16
CA GLY A 400 -2.21 9.46 1.32
C GLY A 400 -3.41 10.07 2.06
N LYS A 401 -4.62 9.88 1.52
CA LYS A 401 -5.87 10.25 2.18
C LYS A 401 -6.57 9.04 2.83
N ILE A 402 -7.07 9.19 4.04
CA ILE A 402 -8.05 8.27 4.66
C ILE A 402 -9.38 9.00 4.82
N GLU A 403 -10.50 8.43 4.40
CA GLU A 403 -11.84 8.99 4.67
C GLU A 403 -12.80 7.92 5.21
N SER A 404 -13.17 8.02 6.49
CA SER A 404 -13.94 7.02 7.23
C SER A 404 -15.24 7.56 7.81
N GLY A 405 -16.33 6.82 7.63
CA GLY A 405 -17.62 7.08 8.27
C GLY A 405 -17.70 6.62 9.73
N ILE A 406 -16.65 6.02 10.31
CA ILE A 406 -16.63 5.56 11.71
C ILE A 406 -15.25 5.77 12.37
N VAL A 407 -14.33 4.81 12.29
CA VAL A 407 -12.98 4.90 12.89
C VAL A 407 -11.93 5.01 11.79
N ALA A 408 -10.94 5.87 12.00
CA ALA A 408 -9.75 6.00 11.17
C ALA A 408 -8.48 5.99 12.05
N GLY A 409 -7.47 5.24 11.64
CA GLY A 409 -6.10 5.38 12.14
C GLY A 409 -5.11 5.47 10.98
N GLY A 410 -4.15 6.38 11.05
CA GLY A 410 -3.19 6.55 9.95
C GLY A 410 -2.43 5.27 9.61
N VAL A 411 -2.06 4.46 10.62
CA VAL A 411 -1.39 3.16 10.40
C VAL A 411 -2.29 2.00 10.77
N VAL A 412 -2.97 2.07 11.94
CA VAL A 412 -3.81 1.00 12.48
C VAL A 412 -5.20 1.52 12.86
N GLY A 413 -6.27 0.92 12.32
CA GLY A 413 -7.65 1.34 12.63
C GLY A 413 -8.03 1.08 14.09
N ARG A 414 -7.90 -0.18 14.53
CA ARG A 414 -7.99 -0.58 15.95
C ARG A 414 -6.88 -1.58 16.30
N CYS A 415 -6.35 -1.50 17.52
CA CYS A 415 -5.56 -2.59 18.09
C CYS A 415 -6.06 -3.05 19.47
N ASP A 416 -5.76 -4.31 19.80
CA ASP A 416 -6.16 -4.96 21.06
C ASP A 416 -5.09 -5.98 21.51
N GLU A 417 -4.54 -5.84 22.72
CA GLU A 417 -3.43 -6.68 23.23
C GLU A 417 -2.17 -6.67 22.32
N ALA A 418 -1.89 -5.58 21.63
CA ALA A 418 -0.84 -5.46 20.61
C ALA A 418 0.35 -4.58 21.05
N VAL A 419 1.46 -4.68 20.33
CA VAL A 419 2.59 -3.74 20.43
C VAL A 419 2.84 -3.09 19.07
N ILE A 420 2.88 -1.76 19.05
CA ILE A 420 3.12 -0.95 17.86
C ILE A 420 4.33 -0.05 18.16
N ALA A 421 5.39 -0.13 17.36
CA ALA A 421 6.56 0.75 17.53
C ALA A 421 7.13 1.26 16.22
N GLY A 422 7.66 2.48 16.25
CA GLY A 422 8.40 3.03 15.11
C GLY A 422 7.54 3.37 13.89
N CYS A 423 6.24 3.60 14.07
CA CYS A 423 5.32 3.81 12.96
C CYS A 423 5.19 5.30 12.59
N GLU A 424 4.97 5.59 11.31
CA GLU A 424 4.90 6.96 10.78
C GLU A 424 3.69 7.17 9.88
N SER A 425 3.09 8.36 9.95
CA SER A 425 2.02 8.78 9.05
C SER A 425 2.08 10.29 8.78
N ASP A 426 2.03 10.67 7.51
CA ASP A 426 1.95 12.06 7.03
C ASP A 426 0.60 12.38 6.37
N ALA A 427 -0.40 11.52 6.61
CA ALA A 427 -1.64 11.46 5.87
C ALA A 427 -2.70 12.52 6.23
N ASN A 428 -3.60 12.78 5.28
CA ASN A 428 -4.83 13.52 5.53
C ASN A 428 -5.93 12.55 5.94
N ILE A 429 -6.31 12.56 7.21
CA ILE A 429 -7.22 11.61 7.84
C ILE A 429 -8.55 12.31 8.15
N TYR A 430 -9.61 11.86 7.52
CA TYR A 430 -10.95 12.40 7.68
C TYR A 430 -11.85 11.35 8.32
N SER A 431 -12.46 11.64 9.47
CA SER A 431 -13.28 10.66 10.19
C SER A 431 -14.55 11.23 10.80
N ALA A 432 -15.65 10.51 10.67
CA ALA A 432 -16.94 10.91 11.21
C ALA A 432 -17.10 10.72 12.73
N LEU A 433 -16.25 9.92 13.38
CA LEU A 433 -16.38 9.61 14.81
C LEU A 433 -15.04 9.57 15.56
N ILE A 434 -14.09 8.73 15.14
CA ILE A 434 -12.79 8.59 15.82
C ILE A 434 -11.66 8.68 14.79
N ALA A 435 -10.66 9.53 15.03
CA ALA A 435 -9.46 9.64 14.22
C ALA A 435 -8.20 9.63 15.09
N GLY A 436 -7.22 8.82 14.71
CA GLY A 436 -5.86 8.87 15.28
C GLY A 436 -4.81 8.98 14.19
N GLY A 437 -3.81 9.84 14.38
CA GLY A 437 -2.70 9.99 13.42
C GLY A 437 -1.93 8.68 13.15
N ILE A 438 -1.83 7.80 14.16
CA ILE A 438 -1.26 6.45 14.03
C ILE A 438 -2.31 5.37 14.33
N VAL A 439 -3.04 5.50 15.44
CA VAL A 439 -3.99 4.47 15.91
C VAL A 439 -5.38 5.07 16.15
N GLY A 440 -6.41 4.56 15.48
CA GLY A 440 -7.78 5.02 15.74
C GLY A 440 -8.28 4.66 17.14
N GLN A 441 -8.22 3.36 17.48
CA GLN A 441 -8.54 2.84 18.82
C GLN A 441 -7.38 2.00 19.39
N LEU A 442 -6.89 2.36 20.58
CA LEU A 442 -5.78 1.72 21.29
C LEU A 442 -6.30 1.00 22.55
N TRP A 443 -6.57 -0.30 22.48
CA TRP A 443 -7.09 -1.07 23.61
C TRP A 443 -6.02 -2.01 24.17
N ARG A 444 -5.70 -1.93 25.47
CA ARG A 444 -4.81 -2.87 26.17
C ARG A 444 -3.48 -3.09 25.43
N SER A 445 -2.95 -2.04 24.82
CA SER A 445 -1.87 -2.11 23.81
C SER A 445 -0.82 -1.06 24.07
N ASN A 446 0.42 -1.36 23.67
CA ASN A 446 1.56 -0.46 23.81
C ASN A 446 1.87 0.18 22.46
N LEU A 447 1.75 1.50 22.38
CA LEU A 447 2.20 2.31 21.24
C LEU A 447 3.44 3.09 21.64
N MET A 448 4.53 2.94 20.87
CA MET A 448 5.78 3.63 21.19
C MET A 448 6.52 4.23 19.98
N MET A 449 7.32 5.25 20.23
CA MET A 449 8.28 5.85 19.30
C MET A 449 7.71 6.13 17.90
N SER A 450 6.45 6.58 17.83
CA SER A 450 5.69 6.74 16.57
C SER A 450 5.34 8.21 16.33
N ALA A 451 5.29 8.65 15.06
CA ALA A 451 5.17 10.06 14.70
C ALA A 451 4.07 10.35 13.66
N PHE A 452 3.27 11.38 13.91
CA PHE A 452 2.29 11.90 12.97
C PHE A 452 2.51 13.39 12.68
N SER A 453 2.47 13.75 11.39
CA SER A 453 2.64 15.13 10.91
C SER A 453 1.60 15.55 9.86
N GLY A 454 0.53 14.77 9.71
CA GLY A 454 -0.53 15.02 8.74
C GLY A 454 -1.66 15.90 9.28
N VAL A 455 -2.82 15.82 8.63
CA VAL A 455 -4.04 16.57 9.01
C VAL A 455 -5.12 15.61 9.47
N ILE A 456 -5.85 15.95 10.53
CA ILE A 456 -7.06 15.26 10.99
C ILE A 456 -8.26 16.20 10.88
N SER A 457 -9.38 15.77 10.28
CA SER A 457 -10.63 16.56 10.22
C SER A 457 -11.89 15.68 10.09
N PHE A 458 -13.06 16.31 9.95
CA PHE A 458 -14.30 15.62 9.58
C PHE A 458 -14.36 15.28 8.08
N PRO A 459 -15.21 14.33 7.63
CA PRO A 459 -15.34 13.97 6.23
C PRO A 459 -15.65 15.14 5.28
N GLU A 460 -15.04 15.08 4.10
CA GLU A 460 -15.31 15.97 2.97
C GLU A 460 -16.56 15.52 2.20
N ARG A 461 -16.92 14.24 2.31
CA ARG A 461 -18.08 13.64 1.67
C ARG A 461 -19.40 13.94 2.38
N ALA A 462 -20.30 14.58 1.62
CA ALA A 462 -21.62 15.00 2.10
C ALA A 462 -22.64 13.87 2.37
N ASP A 463 -22.31 12.63 2.01
CA ASP A 463 -23.11 11.44 2.31
C ASP A 463 -22.63 10.67 3.55
N MET A 464 -21.53 11.08 4.20
CA MET A 464 -21.11 10.50 5.47
C MET A 464 -21.85 11.14 6.66
N PRO A 465 -22.58 10.36 7.48
CA PRO A 465 -23.17 10.87 8.71
C PRO A 465 -22.06 11.18 9.72
N ILE A 466 -22.08 12.36 10.33
CA ILE A 466 -21.11 12.78 11.34
C ILE A 466 -21.66 12.54 12.75
N GLY A 467 -20.82 12.02 13.65
CA GLY A 467 -21.17 11.71 15.03
C GLY A 467 -21.61 12.93 15.86
N GLU A 468 -22.25 12.65 16.99
CA GLU A 468 -22.62 13.69 17.98
C GLU A 468 -21.42 14.06 18.87
N TYR A 469 -20.59 13.06 19.23
CA TYR A 469 -19.36 13.22 20.00
C TYR A 469 -18.22 12.57 19.21
N THR A 470 -17.16 13.33 18.90
CA THR A 470 -16.04 12.82 18.09
C THR A 470 -14.70 12.99 18.80
N TYR A 471 -13.78 12.07 18.56
CA TYR A 471 -12.49 11.98 19.26
C TYR A 471 -11.33 12.00 18.25
N PHE A 472 -10.61 13.13 18.19
CA PHE A 472 -9.52 13.36 17.23
C PHE A 472 -8.18 13.48 17.97
N GLY A 473 -7.36 12.44 17.91
CA GLY A 473 -6.05 12.41 18.55
C GLY A 473 -4.92 12.53 17.53
N GLY A 474 -3.97 13.43 17.76
CA GLY A 474 -2.81 13.57 16.87
C GLY A 474 -1.99 12.28 16.75
N ILE A 475 -2.01 11.39 17.75
CA ILE A 475 -1.44 10.04 17.65
C ILE A 475 -2.51 8.95 17.81
N VAL A 476 -3.36 9.06 18.86
CA VAL A 476 -4.37 8.05 19.22
C VAL A 476 -5.75 8.67 19.36
N GLY A 477 -6.72 8.25 18.54
CA GLY A 477 -8.08 8.79 18.63
C GLY A 477 -8.75 8.49 19.97
N ASP A 478 -8.76 7.22 20.37
CA ASP A 478 -9.38 6.78 21.60
C ASP A 478 -8.59 5.63 22.24
N ALA A 479 -8.09 5.84 23.46
CA ALA A 479 -7.34 4.84 24.23
C ALA A 479 -8.22 4.04 25.21
N GLY A 480 -9.56 4.21 25.17
CA GLY A 480 -10.42 3.69 26.23
C GLY A 480 -11.27 2.44 25.92
N VAL A 481 -11.44 1.61 26.96
CA VAL A 481 -12.29 0.42 26.98
C VAL A 481 -13.30 0.53 28.12
N GLU A 482 -14.60 0.67 27.81
CA GLU A 482 -15.63 0.78 28.84
C GLU A 482 -15.82 -0.57 29.59
N TYR A 483 -15.58 -0.54 30.90
CA TYR A 483 -15.72 -1.68 31.81
C TYR A 483 -17.08 -2.40 31.66
N GLY A 484 -17.03 -3.71 31.41
CA GLY A 484 -18.22 -4.58 31.37
C GLY A 484 -18.76 -4.90 29.98
N SER A 485 -18.20 -4.35 28.90
CA SER A 485 -18.67 -4.65 27.53
C SER A 485 -17.84 -5.67 26.73
N TYR A 486 -16.80 -6.24 27.35
CA TYR A 486 -15.96 -7.34 26.84
C TYR A 486 -15.53 -8.28 27.99
N SER A 487 -16.47 -9.02 28.58
CA SER A 487 -16.18 -10.06 29.58
C SER A 487 -15.41 -11.26 29.02
N ASP A 488 -15.51 -11.49 27.71
CA ASP A 488 -15.17 -12.76 27.05
C ASP A 488 -13.72 -12.79 26.53
N LEU A 489 -12.89 -11.81 26.94
CA LEU A 489 -11.50 -11.60 26.48
C LEU A 489 -10.51 -11.36 27.63
N LEU A 490 -10.83 -11.82 28.85
CA LEU A 490 -10.02 -11.62 30.06
C LEU A 490 -8.88 -12.64 30.28
N ASP A 491 -8.52 -13.40 29.24
CA ASP A 491 -7.33 -14.28 29.23
C ASP A 491 -6.07 -13.58 28.67
N GLY A 492 -6.14 -12.27 28.41
CA GLY A 492 -5.04 -11.46 27.88
C GLY A 492 -3.99 -11.03 28.92
N VAL A 493 -2.75 -10.82 28.47
CA VAL A 493 -1.61 -10.42 29.34
C VAL A 493 -1.64 -8.92 29.68
N MET A 494 -2.12 -8.09 28.76
CA MET A 494 -2.17 -6.63 28.91
C MET A 494 -3.52 -6.17 29.47
N THR A 495 -3.49 -5.34 30.51
CA THR A 495 -4.70 -4.84 31.20
C THR A 495 -4.98 -3.35 31.00
N LYS A 496 -3.96 -2.57 30.59
CA LYS A 496 -4.03 -1.12 30.31
C LYS A 496 -3.36 -0.78 28.98
N SER A 497 -3.60 0.41 28.45
CA SER A 497 -2.88 0.94 27.29
C SER A 497 -1.72 1.84 27.72
N GLU A 498 -0.65 1.90 26.93
CA GLU A 498 0.52 2.76 27.15
C GLU A 498 0.90 3.47 25.85
N ILE A 499 1.18 4.77 25.93
CA ILE A 499 1.67 5.60 24.82
C ILE A 499 3.02 6.20 25.25
N ARG A 500 4.12 5.87 24.54
CA ARG A 500 5.47 6.29 24.94
C ARG A 500 6.31 6.86 23.80
N GLY A 501 7.00 7.98 23.98
CA GLY A 501 7.97 8.45 22.96
C GLY A 501 7.29 8.90 21.66
N CYS A 502 6.02 9.30 21.70
CA CYS A 502 5.26 9.62 20.50
C CYS A 502 5.29 11.12 20.18
N LYS A 503 5.37 11.45 18.88
CA LYS A 503 5.51 12.83 18.40
C LYS A 503 4.38 13.26 17.48
N PHE A 504 3.70 14.36 17.83
CA PHE A 504 2.75 15.04 16.97
C PHE A 504 3.26 16.41 16.52
N SER A 505 3.23 16.65 15.21
CA SER A 505 3.60 17.94 14.59
C SER A 505 2.77 18.22 13.34
N GLY A 506 1.47 18.00 13.44
CA GLY A 506 0.51 18.18 12.35
C GLY A 506 -0.67 19.05 12.76
N GLU A 507 -1.80 18.86 12.11
CA GLU A 507 -3.00 19.67 12.31
C GLU A 507 -4.21 18.81 12.73
N ILE A 508 -4.99 19.30 13.70
CA ILE A 508 -6.34 18.81 13.98
C ILE A 508 -7.30 19.96 13.70
N ARG A 509 -8.25 19.70 12.80
CA ARG A 509 -9.22 20.67 12.31
C ARG A 509 -10.66 20.20 12.54
N ASN A 510 -11.55 21.16 12.37
CA ASN A 510 -12.98 21.09 12.55
C ASN A 510 -13.75 21.31 11.22
N GLU A 511 -13.04 21.43 10.09
CA GLU A 511 -13.60 21.62 8.75
C GLU A 511 -14.42 20.38 8.33
N SER A 512 -15.61 20.59 7.77
CA SER A 512 -16.45 19.52 7.20
C SER A 512 -17.20 19.99 5.95
N TYR A 513 -17.83 19.06 5.23
CA TYR A 513 -18.74 19.37 4.12
C TYR A 513 -19.93 20.29 4.49
N MET A 514 -20.29 20.39 5.79
CA MET A 514 -21.34 21.28 6.29
C MET A 514 -20.81 22.66 6.71
N GLY A 515 -19.52 22.94 6.49
CA GLY A 515 -18.76 23.98 7.17
C GLY A 515 -18.21 23.49 8.50
N ASP A 516 -17.70 24.40 9.33
CA ASP A 516 -17.02 24.05 10.57
C ASP A 516 -17.96 23.40 11.60
N LEU A 517 -17.56 22.23 12.13
CA LEU A 517 -18.30 21.47 13.13
C LEU A 517 -17.56 21.43 14.46
N TYR A 518 -18.01 22.25 15.38
CA TYR A 518 -17.52 22.32 16.75
C TYR A 518 -18.14 21.19 17.58
N ARG A 519 -17.62 19.96 17.41
CA ARG A 519 -18.05 18.74 18.13
C ARG A 519 -16.92 17.78 18.52
N ALA A 520 -15.71 18.04 18.03
CA ALA A 520 -14.55 17.23 18.36
C ALA A 520 -14.07 17.58 19.77
N LEU A 521 -13.74 16.53 20.52
CA LEU A 521 -12.76 16.58 21.58
C LEU A 521 -11.43 16.18 20.95
N ALA A 522 -10.44 17.06 21.02
CA ALA A 522 -9.14 16.88 20.38
C ALA A 522 -7.99 16.87 21.40
N GLY A 523 -6.99 16.02 21.15
CA GLY A 523 -5.77 15.95 21.94
C GLY A 523 -4.56 15.72 21.05
N GLY A 524 -3.48 16.50 21.21
CA GLY A 524 -2.29 16.36 20.36
C GLY A 524 -1.64 14.98 20.41
N ILE A 525 -1.72 14.28 21.54
CA ILE A 525 -1.31 12.87 21.64
C ILE A 525 -2.53 11.96 21.59
N CYS A 526 -3.48 12.13 22.49
CA CYS A 526 -4.68 11.31 22.54
C CYS A 526 -5.91 12.16 22.83
N ALA A 527 -6.99 12.03 22.07
CA ALA A 527 -8.21 12.74 22.44
C ALA A 527 -8.77 12.22 23.77
N ARG A 528 -8.98 10.90 23.87
CA ARG A 528 -9.66 10.29 25.03
C ARG A 528 -8.83 9.21 25.71
N LEU A 529 -8.47 9.46 26.97
CA LEU A 529 -7.84 8.50 27.87
C LEU A 529 -8.88 7.77 28.75
N TYR A 530 -8.52 6.55 29.15
CA TYR A 530 -9.19 5.71 30.16
C TYR A 530 -8.21 4.61 30.55
N ASP A 531 -7.80 4.55 31.82
CA ASP A 531 -6.80 3.59 32.34
C ASP A 531 -5.58 3.48 31.40
N CYS A 532 -5.01 4.64 31.03
CA CYS A 532 -3.95 4.76 30.04
C CYS A 532 -2.88 5.76 30.50
N GLU A 533 -1.63 5.44 30.19
CA GLU A 533 -0.44 6.20 30.59
C GLU A 533 0.24 6.80 29.36
N ILE A 534 0.53 8.11 29.39
CA ILE A 534 1.34 8.80 28.39
C ILE A 534 2.70 9.12 29.02
N SER A 535 3.79 8.73 28.38
CA SER A 535 5.16 9.06 28.80
C SER A 535 5.99 9.55 27.62
N ASP A 536 6.98 10.40 27.87
CA ASP A 536 7.93 10.84 26.84
C ASP A 536 7.24 11.39 25.57
N ALA A 537 6.17 12.20 25.69
CA ALA A 537 5.43 12.67 24.51
C ALA A 537 5.88 14.07 24.04
N GLU A 538 6.00 14.26 22.72
CA GLU A 538 6.36 15.54 22.10
C GLU A 538 5.21 16.07 21.25
N VAL A 539 4.70 17.27 21.55
CA VAL A 539 3.77 17.98 20.68
C VAL A 539 4.37 19.32 20.30
N CYS A 540 4.71 19.47 19.02
CA CYS A 540 5.42 20.66 18.56
C CYS A 540 5.07 21.12 17.15
N GLY A 541 5.00 22.43 16.93
CA GLY A 541 4.64 23.00 15.63
C GLY A 541 3.25 22.53 15.17
N ALA A 542 2.31 22.43 16.12
CA ALA A 542 1.03 21.77 15.93
C ALA A 542 -0.14 22.77 16.02
N PHE A 543 -1.16 22.55 15.20
CA PHE A 543 -2.36 23.39 15.14
C PHE A 543 -3.58 22.57 15.53
N ILE A 544 -4.32 22.96 16.56
CA ILE A 544 -5.44 22.17 17.09
C ILE A 544 -6.66 23.08 17.30
N ILE A 545 -7.64 22.99 16.40
CA ILE A 545 -8.98 23.59 16.56
C ILE A 545 -10.00 22.51 16.87
N ALA A 546 -10.73 22.66 17.97
CA ALA A 546 -11.83 21.77 18.34
C ALA A 546 -12.89 22.46 19.21
N ASP A 547 -13.93 21.72 19.64
CA ASP A 547 -14.86 22.23 20.65
C ASP A 547 -14.19 22.23 22.03
N SER A 548 -13.60 21.10 22.40
CA SER A 548 -12.66 20.96 23.52
C SER A 548 -11.30 20.54 22.97
N ALA A 549 -10.24 21.28 23.28
CA ALA A 549 -8.94 21.10 22.66
C ALA A 549 -7.84 21.00 23.73
N PHE A 550 -6.97 20.00 23.62
CA PHE A 550 -5.91 19.74 24.57
C PHE A 550 -4.57 19.58 23.86
N ALA A 551 -3.50 20.17 24.40
CA ALA A 551 -2.17 20.00 23.81
C ALA A 551 -1.72 18.54 23.84
N LEU A 552 -2.03 17.81 24.93
CA LEU A 552 -1.68 16.40 25.10
C LEU A 552 -2.91 15.50 25.03
N ALA A 553 -3.79 15.53 26.04
CA ALA A 553 -4.95 14.66 26.13
C ALA A 553 -6.00 15.09 27.18
N ALA A 554 -7.18 14.44 27.18
CA ALA A 554 -8.12 14.51 28.28
C ALA A 554 -8.64 13.14 28.75
N LEU A 555 -8.92 13.04 30.05
CA LEU A 555 -9.69 11.95 30.63
C LEU A 555 -11.19 12.21 30.41
N ASN A 556 -11.82 11.48 29.49
CA ASN A 556 -13.26 11.58 29.24
C ASN A 556 -13.92 10.19 29.38
N GLY A 557 -14.28 9.88 30.63
CA GLY A 557 -14.82 8.59 31.05
C GLY A 557 -14.68 8.38 32.56
N GLY A 558 -14.77 7.12 32.99
CA GLY A 558 -14.20 6.69 34.28
C GLY A 558 -12.72 6.31 34.12
N GLY A 559 -12.13 5.75 35.18
CA GLY A 559 -10.74 5.30 35.18
C GLY A 559 -9.75 6.39 35.63
N GLU A 560 -8.46 6.10 35.48
CA GLU A 560 -7.35 7.01 35.77
C GLU A 560 -6.53 7.34 34.51
N GLY A 561 -5.85 8.48 34.51
CA GLY A 561 -4.99 8.91 33.41
C GLY A 561 -3.81 9.72 33.90
N TRP A 562 -2.62 9.37 33.41
CA TRP A 562 -1.34 9.89 33.88
C TRP A 562 -0.49 10.32 32.68
N ILE A 563 0.14 11.50 32.78
CA ILE A 563 1.04 12.05 31.77
C ILE A 563 2.37 12.37 32.44
N GLU A 564 3.47 11.75 31.97
CA GLU A 564 4.81 12.01 32.49
C GLU A 564 5.80 12.49 31.41
N GLY A 565 6.74 13.36 31.79
CA GLY A 565 7.99 13.58 31.06
C GLY A 565 7.80 14.06 29.62
N SER A 566 6.82 14.94 29.40
CA SER A 566 6.35 15.33 28.08
C SER A 566 6.63 16.81 27.78
N VAL A 567 6.82 17.15 26.51
CA VAL A 567 7.17 18.51 26.05
C VAL A 567 6.16 19.01 25.04
N VAL A 568 5.66 20.23 25.29
CA VAL A 568 4.74 20.98 24.41
C VAL A 568 5.40 22.30 24.02
N GLY A 569 5.42 22.66 22.73
CA GLY A 569 5.89 23.99 22.33
C GLY A 569 5.66 24.32 20.87
N ASP A 570 5.45 25.60 20.55
CA ASP A 570 4.93 26.05 19.25
C ASP A 570 3.58 25.37 18.93
N VAL A 571 2.65 25.39 19.89
CA VAL A 571 1.30 24.84 19.72
C VAL A 571 0.27 25.98 19.72
N ASP A 572 -0.45 26.08 18.62
CA ASP A 572 -1.62 26.94 18.46
C ASP A 572 -2.88 26.12 18.82
N LEU A 573 -3.54 26.49 19.92
CA LEU A 573 -4.69 25.78 20.48
C LEU A 573 -5.94 26.67 20.49
N GLU A 574 -6.98 26.28 19.76
CA GLU A 574 -8.28 26.96 19.76
C GLU A 574 -9.40 26.02 20.25
N ALA A 575 -9.90 26.28 21.46
CA ALA A 575 -11.02 25.56 22.06
C ALA A 575 -12.29 26.43 22.12
N MET A 576 -13.30 26.07 21.32
CA MET A 576 -14.47 26.93 21.10
C MET A 576 -15.50 26.90 22.24
N SER A 577 -15.50 25.85 23.05
CA SER A 577 -16.21 25.79 24.33
C SER A 577 -15.55 26.63 25.45
N GLY A 578 -14.30 27.06 25.25
CA GLY A 578 -13.43 27.61 26.29
C GLY A 578 -12.65 26.55 27.08
N MET A 579 -12.85 25.26 26.82
CA MET A 579 -12.07 24.16 27.41
C MET A 579 -10.77 23.92 26.63
N GLY A 580 -9.80 24.82 26.81
CA GLY A 580 -8.48 24.79 26.17
C GLY A 580 -7.34 24.77 27.18
N SER A 581 -6.68 23.61 27.33
CA SER A 581 -5.60 23.42 28.30
C SER A 581 -4.48 22.50 27.78
N VAL A 582 -3.41 22.32 28.56
CA VAL A 582 -2.37 21.32 28.27
C VAL A 582 -2.99 19.91 28.29
N ALA A 583 -3.76 19.63 29.33
CA ALA A 583 -4.55 18.42 29.51
C ALA A 583 -5.74 18.68 30.45
N ASP A 584 -6.72 17.77 30.48
CA ASP A 584 -7.88 17.83 31.39
C ASP A 584 -8.18 16.47 32.05
N GLY A 585 -8.61 16.50 33.31
CA GLY A 585 -8.96 15.31 34.10
C GLY A 585 -7.82 14.31 34.39
N VAL A 586 -6.58 14.62 34.02
CA VAL A 586 -5.39 13.75 34.19
C VAL A 586 -4.37 14.34 35.14
N VAL A 587 -3.53 13.48 35.74
CA VAL A 587 -2.39 13.92 36.54
C VAL A 587 -1.18 14.12 35.64
N CYS A 588 -0.57 15.31 35.69
CA CYS A 588 0.64 15.65 34.95
C CYS A 588 1.87 15.62 35.88
N HIS A 589 2.95 14.98 35.44
CA HIS A 589 4.25 15.01 36.13
C HIS A 589 5.36 15.36 35.13
N ASN A 590 6.24 16.31 35.46
CA ASN A 590 7.33 16.74 34.58
C ASN A 590 6.87 17.04 33.13
N VAL A 591 5.71 17.68 33.00
CA VAL A 591 5.19 18.18 31.71
C VAL A 591 5.67 19.61 31.53
N TYR A 592 6.45 19.87 30.49
CA TYR A 592 7.08 21.15 30.23
C TYR A 592 6.48 21.79 28.98
N VAL A 593 6.18 23.08 29.07
CA VAL A 593 5.33 23.77 28.10
C VAL A 593 5.94 25.13 27.74
N ASP A 594 5.95 25.49 26.47
CA ASP A 594 6.43 26.83 26.07
C ASP A 594 5.53 27.94 26.62
N SER A 595 6.12 28.98 27.20
CA SER A 595 5.39 30.08 27.83
C SER A 595 4.57 30.93 26.84
N GLU A 596 4.90 30.90 25.54
CA GLU A 596 4.11 31.59 24.52
C GLU A 596 2.84 30.81 24.13
N SER A 597 2.81 29.48 24.33
CA SER A 597 1.59 28.67 24.25
C SER A 597 0.76 28.86 25.52
N TYR A 598 -0.01 29.96 25.59
CA TYR A 598 -0.84 30.31 26.74
C TYR A 598 -2.07 29.39 26.85
N PHE A 599 -2.04 28.47 27.81
CA PHE A 599 -3.18 27.60 28.16
C PHE A 599 -4.03 28.19 29.29
N ALA A 600 -5.34 27.96 29.26
CA ALA A 600 -6.25 28.35 30.35
C ALA A 600 -6.16 27.31 31.48
N ASP A 601 -5.07 27.37 32.23
CA ASP A 601 -4.53 26.24 32.98
C ASP A 601 -5.04 26.11 34.43
N GLY A 602 -5.30 24.85 34.79
CA GLY A 602 -5.44 24.32 36.15
C GLY A 602 -4.80 22.93 36.25
N SER A 603 -3.77 22.69 35.44
CA SER A 603 -2.99 21.45 35.36
C SER A 603 -1.63 21.62 36.04
N ASP A 604 -0.96 20.53 36.38
CA ASP A 604 0.37 20.58 37.04
C ASP A 604 1.53 20.79 36.03
N ALA A 605 1.29 21.46 34.91
CA ALA A 605 2.28 21.70 33.86
C ALA A 605 3.22 22.88 34.17
N VAL A 606 4.48 22.79 33.74
CA VAL A 606 5.53 23.77 34.02
C VAL A 606 5.81 24.61 32.77
N ALA A 607 5.43 25.89 32.83
CA ALA A 607 5.77 26.86 31.79
C ALA A 607 7.27 27.18 31.76
N ILE A 608 7.88 27.11 30.59
CA ILE A 608 9.29 27.39 30.31
C ILE A 608 9.36 28.63 29.39
N VAL A 609 10.07 29.66 29.85
CA VAL A 609 10.30 30.91 29.10
C VAL A 609 11.61 30.85 28.32
N ASP A 610 12.60 30.16 28.87
CA ASP A 610 13.90 29.97 28.24
C ASP A 610 14.39 28.54 28.53
N TRP A 611 14.22 27.68 27.53
CA TRP A 611 14.63 26.27 27.56
C TRP A 611 16.13 26.09 27.86
N GLN A 612 16.98 27.04 27.43
CA GLN A 612 18.42 26.99 27.68
C GLN A 612 18.74 27.39 29.13
N ALA A 613 18.14 28.48 29.63
CA ALA A 613 18.39 28.95 30.99
C ALA A 613 17.75 28.06 32.07
N GLN A 614 16.68 27.33 31.73
CA GLN A 614 15.94 26.46 32.66
C GLN A 614 16.34 24.98 32.58
N ALA A 615 17.26 24.59 31.69
CA ALA A 615 17.63 23.21 31.39
C ALA A 615 17.96 22.33 32.63
N GLU A 616 18.62 22.89 33.66
CA GLU A 616 18.95 22.14 34.89
C GLU A 616 17.73 21.78 35.76
N ASN A 617 16.57 22.41 35.52
CA ASN A 617 15.30 22.13 36.22
C ASN A 617 14.38 21.17 35.44
N ILE A 618 14.77 20.78 34.22
CA ILE A 618 13.97 19.91 33.36
C ILE A 618 14.34 18.45 33.65
N GLN A 619 13.36 17.68 34.12
CA GLN A 619 13.49 16.27 34.49
C GLN A 619 12.82 15.42 33.41
N LEU A 620 13.61 15.06 32.41
CA LEU A 620 13.20 14.17 31.31
C LEU A 620 14.04 12.89 31.33
N SER A 621 13.50 11.84 30.71
CA SER A 621 14.16 10.54 30.58
C SER A 621 15.38 10.60 29.64
N ASP A 622 15.98 9.44 29.37
CA ASP A 622 16.99 9.27 28.32
C ASP A 622 16.42 9.21 26.90
N ALA A 623 15.09 9.20 26.72
CA ALA A 623 14.44 9.30 25.40
C ALA A 623 14.61 10.69 24.73
N TRP A 624 15.10 11.69 25.47
CA TRP A 624 15.15 13.09 25.06
C TRP A 624 16.56 13.59 24.75
N SER A 625 16.67 14.44 23.74
CA SER A 625 17.89 15.16 23.40
C SER A 625 18.29 16.14 24.53
N ARG A 626 19.60 16.18 24.83
CA ARG A 626 20.18 17.09 25.83
C ARG A 626 20.99 18.16 25.10
N GLY A 627 20.60 19.43 25.24
CA GLY A 627 21.19 20.53 24.47
C GLY A 627 20.81 21.92 24.96
N SER A 628 21.09 22.93 24.13
CA SER A 628 20.90 24.36 24.45
C SER A 628 19.59 24.94 23.89
N GLY A 629 18.54 24.12 23.77
CA GLY A 629 17.24 24.50 23.20
C GLY A 629 16.12 23.61 23.75
N ARG A 630 14.91 23.74 23.23
CA ARG A 630 13.78 22.86 23.62
C ARG A 630 14.16 21.39 23.41
N PRO A 631 13.99 20.50 24.39
CA PRO A 631 14.22 19.07 24.22
C PRO A 631 13.32 18.50 23.12
N THR A 632 13.87 17.55 22.36
CA THR A 632 13.16 16.78 21.34
C THR A 632 13.36 15.30 21.60
N LEU A 633 12.44 14.45 21.17
CA LEU A 633 12.66 13.01 21.22
C LEU A 633 13.86 12.61 20.35
N LEU A 634 14.63 11.64 20.81
CA LEU A 634 15.73 11.03 20.04
C LEU A 634 15.19 10.14 18.91
N TYR A 635 14.04 9.49 19.14
CA TYR A 635 13.41 8.56 18.22
C TYR A 635 11.89 8.72 18.24
N ALA A 636 11.29 9.05 17.09
CA ALA A 636 9.86 8.98 16.84
C ALA A 636 9.64 8.85 15.31
N GLY A 637 8.76 7.94 14.88
CA GLY A 637 8.63 7.55 13.46
C GLY A 637 9.53 6.35 13.15
N ILE A 638 9.92 6.17 11.89
CA ILE A 638 10.71 4.99 11.48
C ILE A 638 12.04 4.90 12.25
N LEU A 639 12.28 3.76 12.91
CA LEU A 639 13.43 3.55 13.79
C LEU A 639 14.65 3.00 13.03
N PRO A 640 15.88 3.40 13.43
CA PRO A 640 17.09 2.70 12.98
C PRO A 640 17.13 1.25 13.47
N ASP A 641 17.73 0.36 12.68
CA ASP A 641 17.82 -1.08 12.94
C ASP A 641 18.33 -1.43 14.34
N GLU A 642 19.29 -0.68 14.88
CA GLU A 642 19.85 -0.88 16.23
C GLU A 642 18.79 -0.70 17.34
N ILE A 643 17.93 0.33 17.22
CA ILE A 643 16.85 0.58 18.17
C ILE A 643 15.72 -0.42 17.97
N LEU A 644 15.44 -0.75 16.71
CA LEU A 644 14.43 -1.75 16.37
C LEU A 644 14.79 -3.12 16.95
N GLN A 645 16.05 -3.54 16.86
CA GLN A 645 16.52 -4.79 17.44
C GLN A 645 16.40 -4.80 18.97
N GLN A 646 16.74 -3.69 19.65
CA GLN A 646 16.54 -3.58 21.10
C GLN A 646 15.07 -3.76 21.49
N ILE A 647 14.13 -3.23 20.70
CA ILE A 647 12.69 -3.46 20.93
C ILE A 647 12.33 -4.94 20.76
N LYS A 648 12.80 -5.61 19.70
CA LYS A 648 12.59 -7.04 19.48
C LYS A 648 13.16 -7.89 20.61
N ASP A 649 14.34 -7.55 21.13
CA ASP A 649 15.00 -8.26 22.23
C ASP A 649 14.26 -8.13 23.58
N MET A 650 13.44 -7.09 23.75
CA MET A 650 12.56 -6.90 24.91
C MET A 650 11.20 -7.58 24.77
N MET A 651 10.81 -8.00 23.57
CA MET A 651 9.52 -8.66 23.33
C MET A 651 9.57 -10.15 23.69
N PRO A 652 8.47 -10.73 24.23
CA PRO A 652 8.34 -12.18 24.27
C PRO A 652 8.31 -12.72 22.83
N PRO A 653 8.85 -13.93 22.57
CA PRO A 653 8.71 -14.56 21.27
C PRO A 653 7.22 -14.77 20.93
N VAL A 654 6.84 -14.37 19.72
CA VAL A 654 5.47 -14.44 19.16
C VAL A 654 5.08 -15.89 18.88
#